data_AF-A0A814AVY4-F1
#
_entry.id   AF-A0A814AVY4-F1
#
_cell.length_a   1.000
_cell.length_b   1.000
_cell.length_c   1.000
_cell.angle_alpha   90.00
_cell.angle_beta   90.00
_cell.angle_gamma   90.00
#
_symmetry.space_group_name_H-M   'P 1'
#
loop_
_entity.id
_entity.type
_entity.pdbx_description
1 polymer ?
#
loop_
_entity_poly.entity_id
_entity_poly.type
_entity_poly.pdbx_seq_one_letter_code
_entity_poly.pdbx_strand_id
1 'polypeptide(L)'
;MINLSIFSVRDFGSNVDRMTAKRLGQWATRLYIIMLIFSVVLLAIFSMVQVRTLTNTFNRPSFELYNQLKHDHADKLSCSCSIIASTFNSFVNIKAVFHEICLSPFVSDQWRINLTAGLVPDLSTYAQNDYRRFLSAHLQFLQGLCQLSTESVNNSIKQFLSSLFITADLLSEENFHERLNLLINESRVNAPSVFARVFYLIRSVNDGNAFVSTYGTNFKYSSPRERLLPFAAPTEAVIYDDECSCGLYSNCTSQARFIKTNSFETISIKGLKIGCTPSESLLVSTLECFYNQSCIDLIEEYTNYTSNVTHLSSTTSRFTVNTSITELVHNLFIEEWATTTNYSLYFKQCSPLLCSYTFTENFNVFHTITLLLSLQGGLTIILKWICPTIIRIIDKISDCRKVITLSNSNKTLTMNCNKIEPQSYNTDDTTQTSTTSSGILCRYFRKRNLTWFIFWIIIIILILLVVIIPTVIILKKKIIISKAISTTITTPITTIKKDTITTKTTTTTTGHISTKWIQVGITVAGENGQGDQLNQLHWPGMTYLDDDNETIYVVDEGNHRIVEWKSSAKTGQVVAGGNGNGNQTDQLSRPTAMIVDINNDSFIICDSENLRVVQWFRRNDKNQQIIISNIHCYGLAMDNNGDLYVSDVEKHVVSRWKQGDKNGIIVAGGNNQSNKLNELYHPTSIFVDQDYSVYVCDMWNHRVVKWLKNAKVGIVVAGVDGIGTSVRQLDNPIAMIVDRFGNVCVADFGNHRIMRWLKSTDYIEGRIIVGGNGVGNGPDQLQWPSGLLFDRKDNLYVSDYGGHRVQKFDVDLN
;
A
#
# COMPACT_ATOMS: atom_id res chain seq x y z
N MET A 1 35.73 2.12 64.32
CA MET A 1 36.52 1.18 63.49
C MET A 1 36.42 1.67 62.07
N ILE A 2 37.40 2.39 61.54
CA ILE A 2 38.61 1.83 60.95
C ILE A 2 39.66 2.95 60.93
N ASN A 3 40.82 2.73 61.54
CA ASN A 3 41.96 3.66 61.50
C ASN A 3 42.85 3.39 60.26
N LEU A 4 42.30 2.70 59.23
CA LEU A 4 43.01 2.43 57.98
C LEU A 4 42.93 3.68 57.08
N SER A 5 44.08 4.07 56.52
CA SER A 5 44.14 4.91 55.34
C SER A 5 44.56 4.04 54.16
N ILE A 6 43.64 3.80 53.22
CA ILE A 6 43.95 3.13 51.94
C ILE A 6 44.89 4.01 51.10
N PHE A 7 44.80 5.32 51.30
CA PHE A 7 45.63 6.33 50.64
C PHE A 7 46.79 6.78 51.54
N SER A 8 47.98 6.81 50.97
CA SER A 8 49.22 7.22 51.63
C SER A 8 49.42 8.73 51.58
N VAL A 9 50.35 9.25 52.39
CA VAL A 9 50.70 10.68 52.40
C VAL A 9 51.18 11.17 51.02
N ARG A 10 51.77 10.29 50.21
CA ARG A 10 52.26 10.62 48.86
C ARG A 10 51.14 10.94 47.87
N ASP A 11 49.95 10.38 48.09
CA ASP A 11 48.80 10.55 47.19
C ASP A 11 48.21 11.97 47.25
N PHE A 12 48.61 12.79 48.24
CA PHE A 12 48.14 14.15 48.46
C PHE A 12 49.14 15.26 48.08
N GLY A 13 50.37 14.90 47.66
CA GLY A 13 51.40 15.83 47.16
C GLY A 13 52.38 16.31 48.24
N SER A 14 53.60 16.71 47.86
CA SER A 14 54.71 17.02 48.78
C SER A 14 54.51 18.27 49.65
N ASN A 15 53.54 19.12 49.33
CA ASN A 15 53.36 20.45 49.93
C ASN A 15 52.33 20.45 51.09
N VAL A 16 51.89 19.27 51.57
CA VAL A 16 50.87 19.14 52.63
C VAL A 16 51.52 18.58 53.90
N ASP A 17 51.29 19.23 55.04
CA ASP A 17 51.78 18.77 56.35
C ASP A 17 51.31 17.33 56.67
N ARG A 18 52.17 16.57 57.34
CA ARG A 18 52.02 15.13 57.62
C ARG A 18 50.79 14.83 58.48
N MET A 19 50.39 15.72 59.40
CA MET A 19 49.15 15.54 60.18
C MET A 19 47.90 15.82 59.33
N THR A 20 47.99 16.80 58.44
CA THR A 20 46.89 17.18 57.53
C THR A 20 46.65 16.12 56.45
N ALA A 21 47.73 15.58 55.86
CA ALA A 21 47.67 14.49 54.90
C ALA A 21 47.09 13.19 55.51
N LYS A 22 47.40 12.89 56.79
CA LYS A 22 46.83 11.74 57.50
C LYS A 22 45.31 11.89 57.69
N ARG A 23 44.82 13.11 57.97
CA ARG A 23 43.38 13.39 58.00
C ARG A 23 42.78 13.23 56.61
N LEU A 24 43.29 13.91 55.58
CA LEU A 24 42.75 13.80 54.22
C LEU A 24 42.71 12.36 53.69
N GLY A 25 43.71 11.54 53.99
CA GLY A 25 43.74 10.11 53.67
C GLY A 25 42.64 9.28 54.33
N GLN A 26 42.28 9.59 55.59
CA GLN A 26 41.15 8.93 56.27
C GLN A 26 39.80 9.34 55.65
N TRP A 27 39.66 10.59 55.20
CA TRP A 27 38.45 11.08 54.56
C TRP A 27 38.28 10.49 53.15
N ALA A 28 39.36 10.41 52.37
CA ALA A 28 39.37 9.74 51.07
C ALA A 28 39.05 8.24 51.19
N THR A 29 39.53 7.59 52.24
CA THR A 29 39.25 6.16 52.49
C THR A 29 37.77 5.92 52.79
N ARG A 30 37.12 6.79 53.57
CA ARG A 30 35.67 6.69 53.84
C ARG A 30 34.84 6.94 52.58
N LEU A 31 35.22 7.93 51.77
CA LEU A 31 34.57 8.21 50.49
C LEU A 31 34.69 7.03 49.52
N TYR A 32 35.88 6.42 49.43
CA TYR A 32 36.14 5.25 48.61
C TYR A 32 35.25 4.06 48.99
N ILE A 33 35.13 3.73 50.28
CA ILE A 33 34.30 2.62 50.75
C ILE A 33 32.81 2.86 50.43
N ILE A 34 32.31 4.08 50.65
CA ILE A 34 30.91 4.44 50.37
C ILE A 34 30.62 4.33 48.86
N MET A 35 31.50 4.89 48.02
CA MET A 35 31.32 4.86 46.56
C MET A 35 31.46 3.45 45.98
N LEU A 36 32.33 2.61 46.55
CA LEU A 36 32.48 1.22 46.14
C LEU A 36 31.22 0.41 46.44
N ILE A 37 30.69 0.51 47.67
CA ILE A 37 29.45 -0.18 48.06
C ILE A 37 28.28 0.29 47.20
N PHE A 38 28.14 1.60 46.98
CA PHE A 38 27.06 2.16 46.14
C PHE A 38 27.12 1.64 44.70
N SER A 39 28.32 1.62 44.10
CA SER A 39 28.50 1.17 42.72
C SER A 39 28.21 -0.32 42.55
N VAL A 40 28.60 -1.16 43.52
CA VAL A 40 28.30 -2.60 43.50
C VAL A 40 26.79 -2.86 43.64
N VAL A 41 26.09 -2.13 44.51
CA VAL A 41 24.64 -2.24 44.67
C VAL A 41 23.90 -1.80 43.40
N LEU A 42 24.34 -0.70 42.77
CA LEU A 42 23.75 -0.22 41.53
C LEU A 42 23.91 -1.23 40.38
N LEU A 43 25.09 -1.83 40.25
CA LEU A 43 25.38 -2.86 39.24
C LEU A 43 24.56 -4.14 39.47
N ALA A 44 24.37 -4.55 40.73
CA ALA A 44 23.54 -5.70 41.07
C ALA A 44 22.06 -5.48 40.68
N ILE A 45 21.52 -4.30 40.98
CA ILE A 45 20.14 -3.93 40.59
C ILE A 45 20.01 -3.86 39.07
N PHE A 46 20.99 -3.28 38.37
CA PHE A 46 20.98 -3.22 36.90
C PHE A 46 21.01 -4.62 36.27
N SER A 47 21.85 -5.53 36.78
CA SER A 47 21.91 -6.92 36.32
C SER A 47 20.60 -7.69 36.58
N MET A 48 19.93 -7.45 37.72
CA MET A 48 18.64 -8.06 38.04
C MET A 48 17.51 -7.62 37.09
N VAL A 49 17.65 -6.46 36.44
CA VAL A 49 16.60 -5.86 35.59
C VAL A 49 16.69 -6.32 34.13
N GLN A 50 17.85 -6.85 33.69
CA GLN A 50 18.06 -7.34 32.32
C GLN A 50 17.31 -8.65 32.08
N VAL A 51 16.44 -8.66 31.05
CA VAL A 51 15.72 -9.84 30.58
C VAL A 51 16.56 -10.51 29.50
N ARG A 52 16.73 -11.83 29.59
CA ARG A 52 17.46 -12.62 28.58
C ARG A 52 16.48 -13.44 27.76
N THR A 53 16.65 -13.41 26.45
CA THR A 53 15.95 -14.29 25.51
C THR A 53 16.82 -15.52 25.25
N LEU A 54 16.29 -16.71 25.53
CA LEU A 54 16.89 -17.98 25.16
C LEU A 54 16.15 -18.54 23.95
N THR A 55 16.90 -19.11 23.00
CA THR A 55 16.36 -19.74 21.79
C THR A 55 16.70 -21.22 21.84
N ASN A 56 15.68 -22.08 21.88
CA ASN A 56 15.86 -23.52 21.73
C ASN A 56 15.63 -23.89 20.26
N THR A 57 16.54 -24.69 19.68
CA THR A 57 16.51 -25.08 18.26
C THR A 57 16.40 -26.59 18.09
N PHE A 58 15.61 -27.05 17.13
CA PHE A 58 15.37 -28.45 16.80
C PHE A 58 15.56 -28.66 15.30
N ASN A 59 16.16 -29.79 14.92
CA ASN A 59 16.43 -30.15 13.53
C ASN A 59 15.40 -31.16 13.05
N ARG A 60 14.75 -30.90 11.91
CA ARG A 60 13.77 -31.78 11.25
C ARG A 60 12.74 -32.43 12.18
N PRO A 61 11.83 -31.64 12.80
CA PRO A 61 10.81 -32.21 13.68
C PRO A 61 9.79 -33.05 12.91
N SER A 62 9.25 -34.10 13.57
CA SER A 62 8.08 -34.81 13.09
C SER A 62 6.81 -33.96 13.21
N PHE A 63 5.75 -34.31 12.48
CA PHE A 63 4.48 -33.59 12.55
C PHE A 63 3.86 -33.65 13.95
N GLU A 64 3.91 -34.81 14.63
CA GLU A 64 3.48 -34.96 16.02
C GLU A 64 4.28 -34.07 16.98
N LEU A 65 5.62 -34.03 16.85
CA LEU A 65 6.47 -33.19 17.69
C LEU A 65 6.19 -31.70 17.46
N TYR A 66 5.96 -31.30 16.21
CA TYR A 66 5.55 -29.93 15.88
C TYR A 66 4.20 -29.57 16.52
N ASN A 67 3.20 -30.46 16.46
CA ASN A 67 1.89 -30.21 17.05
C ASN A 67 1.95 -30.11 18.58
N GLN A 68 2.80 -30.91 19.25
CA GLN A 68 3.06 -30.79 20.68
C GLN A 68 3.68 -29.43 21.02
N LEU A 69 4.74 -29.03 20.31
CA LEU A 69 5.41 -27.74 20.54
C LEU A 69 4.52 -26.55 20.20
N LYS A 70 3.62 -26.68 19.22
CA LYS A 70 2.59 -25.69 18.90
C LYS A 70 1.61 -25.53 20.06
N HIS A 71 1.23 -26.62 20.73
CA HIS A 71 0.34 -26.55 21.91
C HIS A 71 1.01 -25.78 23.06
N ASP A 72 2.29 -26.04 23.31
CA ASP A 72 3.00 -25.46 24.45
C ASP A 72 3.51 -24.02 24.17
N HIS A 73 3.80 -23.69 22.91
CA HIS A 73 4.52 -22.47 22.51
C HIS A 73 4.01 -21.82 21.20
N ALA A 74 2.69 -21.86 20.95
CA ALA A 74 2.02 -21.43 19.71
C ALA A 74 2.56 -20.13 19.08
N ASP A 75 2.70 -19.06 19.87
CA ASP A 75 3.01 -17.71 19.34
C ASP A 75 4.52 -17.46 19.13
N LYS A 76 5.38 -18.43 19.46
CA LYS A 76 6.83 -18.24 19.51
C LYS A 76 7.61 -19.27 18.71
N LEU A 77 6.92 -20.23 18.10
CA LEU A 77 7.51 -21.30 17.30
C LEU A 77 7.69 -20.84 15.84
N SER A 78 8.93 -20.82 15.37
CA SER A 78 9.30 -20.46 13.99
C SER A 78 10.07 -21.60 13.35
N CYS A 79 9.66 -22.02 12.16
CA CYS A 79 10.22 -23.16 11.45
C CYS A 79 10.54 -22.79 10.01
N SER A 80 11.77 -22.99 9.55
CA SER A 80 12.14 -22.74 8.15
C SER A 80 11.95 -23.98 7.29
N CYS A 81 11.29 -23.81 6.13
CA CYS A 81 11.05 -24.88 5.17
C CYS A 81 12.33 -25.24 4.40
N SER A 82 12.53 -26.52 4.09
CA SER A 82 13.60 -26.93 3.16
C SER A 82 13.20 -26.78 1.70
N ILE A 83 11.89 -26.92 1.41
CA ILE A 83 11.30 -26.70 0.08
C ILE A 83 10.43 -25.45 0.17
N ILE A 84 10.89 -24.37 -0.46
CA ILE A 84 10.25 -23.04 -0.38
C ILE A 84 9.08 -22.86 -1.35
N ALA A 85 8.92 -23.77 -2.32
CA ALA A 85 7.89 -23.72 -3.34
C ALA A 85 7.24 -25.09 -3.52
N SER A 86 5.93 -25.17 -3.28
CA SER A 86 5.14 -26.40 -3.43
C SER A 86 3.95 -26.13 -4.34
N THR A 87 3.57 -27.08 -5.17
CA THR A 87 2.38 -26.93 -6.03
C THR A 87 1.09 -27.10 -5.21
N PHE A 88 0.06 -26.30 -5.48
CA PHE A 88 -1.22 -26.39 -4.77
C PHE A 88 -1.86 -27.78 -4.86
N ASN A 89 -1.70 -28.49 -5.98
CA ASN A 89 -2.19 -29.86 -6.17
C ASN A 89 -1.69 -30.85 -5.09
N SER A 90 -0.61 -30.52 -4.39
CA SER A 90 -0.03 -31.39 -3.35
C SER A 90 -0.84 -31.42 -2.04
N PHE A 91 -1.67 -30.40 -1.80
CA PHE A 91 -2.40 -30.25 -0.53
C PHE A 91 -3.79 -29.59 -0.68
N VAL A 92 -4.21 -29.25 -1.90
CA VAL A 92 -5.51 -28.66 -2.23
C VAL A 92 -6.17 -29.47 -3.33
N ASN A 93 -7.46 -29.72 -3.20
CA ASN A 93 -8.30 -30.27 -4.25
C ASN A 93 -9.59 -29.45 -4.36
N ILE A 94 -9.90 -29.03 -5.59
CA ILE A 94 -11.05 -28.17 -5.92
C ILE A 94 -11.86 -28.88 -7.00
N LYS A 95 -13.18 -28.97 -6.78
CA LYS A 95 -14.15 -29.46 -7.75
C LYS A 95 -15.30 -28.47 -7.86
N ALA A 96 -15.75 -28.20 -9.09
CA ALA A 96 -16.95 -27.41 -9.34
C ALA A 96 -18.14 -28.36 -9.59
N VAL A 97 -19.26 -28.07 -8.93
CA VAL A 97 -20.55 -28.72 -9.18
C VAL A 97 -21.34 -27.80 -10.10
N PHE A 98 -21.71 -28.32 -11.27
CA PHE A 98 -22.44 -27.56 -12.29
C PHE A 98 -23.95 -27.73 -12.15
N HIS A 99 -24.69 -26.74 -12.64
CA HIS A 99 -26.13 -26.69 -12.68
C HIS A 99 -26.70 -27.88 -13.46
N GLU A 100 -27.82 -28.42 -12.99
CA GLU A 100 -28.44 -29.65 -13.51
C GLU A 100 -28.68 -29.59 -15.02
N ILE A 101 -29.08 -28.43 -15.56
CA ILE A 101 -29.23 -28.19 -17.00
C ILE A 101 -28.04 -28.68 -17.84
N CYS A 102 -26.81 -28.48 -17.38
CA CYS A 102 -25.59 -28.85 -18.10
C CYS A 102 -25.30 -30.35 -18.07
N LEU A 103 -25.95 -31.09 -17.16
CA LEU A 103 -25.87 -32.54 -17.04
C LEU A 103 -27.15 -33.24 -17.56
N SER A 104 -28.18 -32.46 -17.86
CA SER A 104 -29.49 -32.96 -18.26
C SER A 104 -29.51 -33.45 -19.71
N PRO A 105 -30.49 -34.30 -20.08
CA PRO A 105 -30.71 -34.69 -21.47
C PRO A 105 -31.04 -33.50 -22.40
N PHE A 106 -31.49 -32.35 -21.88
CA PHE A 106 -31.88 -31.18 -22.67
C PHE A 106 -30.73 -30.56 -23.46
N VAL A 107 -29.48 -30.74 -23.03
CA VAL A 107 -28.28 -30.28 -23.73
C VAL A 107 -27.55 -31.41 -24.47
N SER A 108 -28.17 -32.59 -24.59
CA SER A 108 -27.58 -33.72 -25.32
C SER A 108 -27.79 -33.59 -26.83
N ASP A 109 -26.82 -34.09 -27.61
CA ASP A 109 -26.96 -34.17 -29.06
C ASP A 109 -28.16 -35.03 -29.49
N GLN A 110 -28.44 -36.11 -28.75
CA GLN A 110 -29.55 -37.00 -29.05
C GLN A 110 -30.90 -36.28 -28.98
N TRP A 111 -31.12 -35.51 -27.91
CA TRP A 111 -32.35 -34.73 -27.73
C TRP A 111 -32.51 -33.68 -28.83
N ARG A 112 -31.44 -32.92 -29.13
CA ARG A 112 -31.44 -31.91 -30.19
C ARG A 112 -31.72 -32.51 -31.57
N ILE A 113 -31.04 -33.61 -31.92
CA ILE A 113 -31.19 -34.28 -33.23
C ILE A 113 -32.61 -34.81 -33.38
N ASN A 114 -33.16 -35.45 -32.35
CA ASN A 114 -34.51 -36.03 -32.42
C ASN A 114 -35.60 -34.97 -32.52
N LEU A 115 -35.51 -33.88 -31.74
CA LEU A 115 -36.43 -32.74 -31.87
C LEU A 115 -36.35 -32.11 -33.27
N THR A 116 -35.13 -31.98 -33.82
CA THR A 116 -34.93 -31.42 -35.16
C THR A 116 -35.48 -32.35 -36.24
N ALA A 117 -35.41 -33.67 -36.06
CA ALA A 117 -35.94 -34.66 -36.99
C ALA A 117 -37.48 -34.67 -37.07
N GLY A 118 -38.16 -34.29 -35.99
CA GLY A 118 -39.62 -34.15 -35.98
C GLY A 118 -40.14 -32.86 -36.63
N LEU A 119 -39.26 -31.89 -36.88
CA LEU A 119 -39.59 -30.66 -37.61
C LEU A 119 -39.62 -30.88 -39.12
N VAL A 120 -40.39 -30.04 -39.83
CA VAL A 120 -40.45 -30.05 -41.30
C VAL A 120 -39.05 -29.73 -41.86
N PRO A 121 -38.59 -30.41 -42.93
CA PRO A 121 -37.25 -30.20 -43.51
C PRO A 121 -36.97 -28.76 -43.94
N ASP A 122 -38.01 -28.02 -44.34
CA ASP A 122 -37.93 -26.60 -44.67
C ASP A 122 -38.55 -25.75 -43.55
N LEU A 123 -37.69 -25.27 -42.63
CA LEU A 123 -38.08 -24.39 -41.52
C LEU A 123 -38.65 -23.04 -41.99
N SER A 124 -38.49 -22.66 -43.27
CA SER A 124 -39.08 -21.43 -43.82
C SER A 124 -40.60 -21.50 -43.97
N THR A 125 -41.17 -22.70 -43.89
CA THR A 125 -42.63 -22.93 -43.89
C THR A 125 -43.32 -22.40 -42.63
N TYR A 126 -42.58 -22.28 -41.52
CA TYR A 126 -43.07 -21.67 -40.30
C TYR A 126 -42.94 -20.14 -40.34
N ALA A 127 -43.93 -19.46 -39.74
CA ALA A 127 -43.90 -18.01 -39.60
C ALA A 127 -42.62 -17.53 -38.90
N GLN A 128 -42.16 -16.32 -39.21
CA GLN A 128 -40.85 -15.81 -38.75
C GLN A 128 -40.73 -15.71 -37.22
N ASN A 129 -41.84 -15.54 -36.51
CA ASN A 129 -41.92 -15.48 -35.06
C ASN A 129 -42.29 -16.82 -34.40
N ASP A 130 -42.34 -17.92 -35.16
CA ASP A 130 -42.61 -19.25 -34.62
C ASP A 130 -41.37 -19.85 -33.96
N TYR A 131 -41.50 -20.28 -32.71
CA TYR A 131 -40.38 -20.80 -31.92
C TYR A 131 -39.72 -22.05 -32.52
N ARG A 132 -40.44 -22.83 -33.33
CA ARG A 132 -39.88 -24.03 -34.00
C ARG A 132 -38.65 -23.72 -34.85
N ARG A 133 -38.54 -22.49 -35.37
CA ARG A 133 -37.37 -22.02 -36.14
C ARG A 133 -36.13 -21.79 -35.28
N PHE A 134 -36.30 -21.55 -33.98
CA PHE A 134 -35.24 -21.14 -33.05
C PHE A 134 -34.81 -22.25 -32.10
N LEU A 135 -35.71 -23.22 -31.82
CA LEU A 135 -35.53 -24.27 -30.83
C LEU A 135 -34.19 -25.02 -30.94
N SER A 136 -33.85 -25.53 -32.13
CA SER A 136 -32.61 -26.32 -32.32
C SER A 136 -31.36 -25.49 -32.02
N ALA A 137 -31.35 -24.22 -32.45
CA ALA A 137 -30.25 -23.30 -32.20
C ALA A 137 -30.15 -22.87 -30.73
N HIS A 138 -31.27 -22.69 -30.02
CA HIS A 138 -31.27 -22.42 -28.58
C HIS A 138 -30.66 -23.58 -27.79
N LEU A 139 -31.06 -24.82 -28.09
CA LEU A 139 -30.51 -26.00 -27.43
C LEU A 139 -29.02 -26.18 -27.74
N GLN A 140 -28.61 -25.98 -29.00
CA GLN A 140 -27.21 -26.03 -29.40
C GLN A 140 -26.38 -24.95 -28.70
N PHE A 141 -26.91 -23.74 -28.58
CA PHE A 141 -26.22 -22.64 -27.92
C PHE A 141 -26.12 -22.87 -26.40
N LEU A 142 -27.19 -23.38 -25.77
CA LEU A 142 -27.19 -23.77 -24.35
C LEU A 142 -26.17 -24.89 -24.06
N GLN A 143 -26.10 -25.90 -24.93
CA GLN A 143 -25.09 -26.96 -24.87
C GLN A 143 -23.68 -26.37 -24.95
N GLY A 144 -23.43 -25.49 -25.93
CA GLY A 144 -22.15 -24.81 -26.10
C GLY A 144 -21.75 -23.98 -24.87
N LEU A 145 -22.69 -23.24 -24.28
CA LEU A 145 -22.48 -22.48 -23.05
C LEU A 145 -22.07 -23.38 -21.88
N CYS A 146 -22.77 -24.50 -21.69
CA CYS A 146 -22.45 -25.48 -20.65
C CYS A 146 -21.06 -26.11 -20.85
N GLN A 147 -20.74 -26.50 -22.09
CA GLN A 147 -19.43 -27.09 -22.42
C GLN A 147 -18.29 -26.10 -22.20
N LEU A 148 -18.41 -24.88 -22.74
CA LEU A 148 -17.39 -23.84 -22.60
C LEU A 148 -17.22 -23.39 -21.14
N SER A 149 -18.31 -23.31 -20.37
CA SER A 149 -18.25 -23.00 -18.94
C SER A 149 -17.49 -24.10 -18.19
N THR A 150 -17.83 -25.36 -18.45
CA THR A 150 -17.18 -26.52 -17.83
C THR A 150 -15.69 -26.57 -18.15
N GLU A 151 -15.33 -26.40 -19.41
CA GLU A 151 -13.94 -26.40 -19.86
C GLU A 151 -13.14 -25.21 -19.30
N SER A 152 -13.73 -24.01 -19.29
CA SER A 152 -13.10 -22.80 -18.73
C SER A 152 -12.81 -22.95 -17.23
N VAL A 153 -13.77 -23.48 -16.47
CA VAL A 153 -13.60 -23.76 -15.03
C VAL A 153 -12.51 -24.81 -14.80
N ASN A 154 -12.57 -25.93 -15.52
CA ASN A 154 -11.60 -27.01 -15.37
C ASN A 154 -10.17 -26.57 -15.73
N ASN A 155 -10.02 -25.76 -16.78
CA ASN A 155 -8.73 -25.19 -17.17
C ASN A 155 -8.22 -24.21 -16.10
N SER A 156 -9.10 -23.37 -15.55
CA SER A 156 -8.75 -22.42 -14.47
C SER A 156 -8.32 -23.16 -13.19
N ILE A 157 -9.05 -24.21 -12.80
CA ILE A 157 -8.68 -25.07 -11.66
C ILE A 157 -7.32 -25.74 -11.92
N LYS A 158 -7.11 -26.31 -13.10
CA LYS A 158 -5.85 -26.99 -13.45
C LYS A 158 -4.67 -26.02 -13.41
N GLN A 159 -4.84 -24.81 -13.94
CA GLN A 159 -3.83 -23.77 -13.89
C GLN A 159 -3.52 -23.37 -12.43
N PHE A 160 -4.54 -23.12 -11.62
CA PHE A 160 -4.38 -22.82 -10.19
C PHE A 160 -3.64 -23.95 -9.45
N LEU A 161 -4.06 -25.20 -9.61
CA LEU A 161 -3.46 -26.35 -8.93
C LEU A 161 -2.00 -26.58 -9.35
N SER A 162 -1.62 -26.20 -10.58
CA SER A 162 -0.23 -26.24 -11.07
C SER A 162 0.64 -25.09 -10.59
N SER A 163 0.05 -24.02 -10.04
CA SER A 163 0.79 -22.85 -9.57
C SER A 163 1.53 -23.13 -8.24
N LEU A 164 2.51 -22.26 -7.94
CA LEU A 164 3.40 -22.43 -6.79
C LEU A 164 2.89 -21.66 -5.58
N PHE A 165 2.76 -22.36 -4.45
CA PHE A 165 2.62 -21.77 -3.12
C PHE A 165 4.01 -21.57 -2.51
N ILE A 166 4.39 -20.31 -2.31
CA ILE A 166 5.74 -19.93 -1.88
C ILE A 166 5.74 -19.51 -0.41
N THR A 167 6.49 -20.26 0.41
CA THR A 167 6.67 -20.01 1.85
C THR A 167 8.10 -20.35 2.26
N ALA A 168 8.86 -19.37 2.73
CA ALA A 168 10.21 -19.60 3.27
C ALA A 168 10.15 -20.26 4.65
N ASP A 169 9.18 -19.85 5.47
CA ASP A 169 8.90 -20.42 6.78
C ASP A 169 7.55 -21.14 6.77
N LEU A 170 7.45 -22.20 7.57
CA LEU A 170 6.22 -22.97 7.77
C LEU A 170 5.16 -22.06 8.40
N LEU A 171 4.09 -21.82 7.67
CA LEU A 171 2.96 -21.04 8.16
C LEU A 171 2.24 -21.78 9.29
N SER A 172 1.66 -21.03 10.22
CA SER A 172 0.67 -21.61 11.14
C SER A 172 -0.54 -22.11 10.34
N GLU A 173 -1.26 -23.08 10.89
CA GLU A 173 -2.46 -23.64 10.25
C GLU A 173 -3.52 -22.58 9.93
N GLU A 174 -3.73 -21.63 10.84
CA GLU A 174 -4.63 -20.49 10.65
C GLU A 174 -4.16 -19.60 9.48
N ASN A 175 -2.90 -19.16 9.50
CA ASN A 175 -2.33 -18.32 8.44
C ASN A 175 -2.28 -19.04 7.08
N PHE A 176 -2.05 -20.36 7.11
CA PHE A 176 -2.12 -21.21 5.93
C PHE A 176 -3.53 -21.20 5.34
N HIS A 177 -4.56 -21.45 6.16
CA HIS A 177 -5.95 -21.45 5.69
C HIS A 177 -6.40 -20.06 5.22
N GLU A 178 -6.05 -19.00 5.93
CA GLU A 178 -6.38 -17.62 5.53
C GLU A 178 -5.75 -17.27 4.18
N ARG A 179 -4.43 -17.43 4.05
CA ARG A 179 -3.71 -17.15 2.79
C ARG A 179 -4.21 -18.02 1.64
N LEU A 180 -4.49 -19.30 1.91
CA LEU A 180 -4.99 -20.22 0.91
C LEU A 180 -6.41 -19.85 0.45
N ASN A 181 -7.30 -19.53 1.37
CA ASN A 181 -8.67 -19.13 1.05
C ASN A 181 -8.71 -17.84 0.23
N LEU A 182 -7.83 -16.87 0.52
CA LEU A 182 -7.68 -15.66 -0.29
C LEU A 182 -7.31 -15.98 -1.74
N LEU A 183 -6.29 -16.83 -1.95
CA LEU A 183 -5.83 -17.21 -3.30
C LEU A 183 -6.87 -18.07 -4.05
N ILE A 184 -7.58 -18.96 -3.35
CA ILE A 184 -8.67 -19.74 -3.94
C ILE A 184 -9.82 -18.82 -4.35
N ASN A 185 -10.20 -17.84 -3.51
CA ASN A 185 -11.26 -16.90 -3.83
C ASN A 185 -10.89 -15.99 -5.00
N GLU A 186 -9.64 -15.53 -5.07
CA GLU A 186 -9.13 -14.77 -6.22
C GLU A 186 -9.27 -15.59 -7.52
N SER A 187 -8.88 -16.88 -7.49
CA SER A 187 -9.04 -17.79 -8.64
C SER A 187 -10.50 -17.98 -9.06
N ARG A 188 -11.41 -18.11 -8.08
CA ARG A 188 -12.87 -18.22 -8.32
C ARG A 188 -13.46 -16.98 -8.99
N VAL A 189 -12.99 -15.79 -8.63
CA VAL A 189 -13.45 -14.52 -9.23
C VAL A 189 -12.86 -14.32 -10.64
N ASN A 190 -11.64 -14.81 -10.88
CA ASN A 190 -10.98 -14.65 -12.17
C ASN A 190 -11.55 -15.57 -13.26
N ALA A 191 -11.98 -16.79 -12.93
CA ALA A 191 -12.48 -17.76 -13.91
C ALA A 191 -13.68 -17.23 -14.76
N PRO A 192 -14.73 -16.61 -14.18
CA PRO A 192 -15.80 -15.97 -14.95
C PRO A 192 -15.33 -14.88 -15.90
N SER A 193 -14.28 -14.13 -15.53
CA SER A 193 -13.77 -13.02 -16.35
C SER A 193 -13.12 -13.50 -17.65
N VAL A 194 -12.47 -14.66 -17.65
CA VAL A 194 -11.83 -15.24 -18.84
C VAL A 194 -12.89 -15.72 -19.82
N PHE A 195 -13.88 -16.46 -19.32
CA PHE A 195 -15.03 -16.89 -20.12
C PHE A 195 -15.79 -15.70 -20.71
N ALA A 196 -16.06 -14.66 -19.91
CA ALA A 196 -16.81 -13.49 -20.35
C ALA A 196 -16.15 -12.76 -21.52
N ARG A 197 -14.81 -12.71 -21.59
CA ARG A 197 -14.08 -12.10 -22.72
C ARG A 197 -14.27 -12.88 -24.01
N VAL A 198 -14.12 -14.21 -23.96
CA VAL A 198 -14.34 -15.08 -25.12
C VAL A 198 -15.80 -14.99 -25.56
N PHE A 199 -16.73 -14.99 -24.61
CA PHE A 199 -18.15 -14.89 -24.87
C PHE A 199 -18.54 -13.54 -25.51
N TYR A 200 -17.99 -12.44 -25.02
CA TYR A 200 -18.21 -11.11 -25.59
C TYR A 200 -17.65 -11.01 -27.01
N LEU A 201 -16.49 -11.60 -27.27
CA LEU A 201 -15.92 -11.67 -28.62
C LEU A 201 -16.87 -12.41 -29.59
N ILE A 202 -17.41 -13.57 -29.18
CA ILE A 202 -18.37 -14.33 -29.99
C ILE A 202 -19.62 -13.48 -30.29
N ARG A 203 -20.16 -12.78 -29.28
CA ARG A 203 -21.32 -11.88 -29.46
C ARG A 203 -21.01 -10.74 -30.44
N SER A 204 -19.85 -10.09 -30.29
CA SER A 204 -19.43 -9.00 -31.17
C SER A 204 -19.19 -9.47 -32.62
N VAL A 205 -18.65 -10.68 -32.82
CA VAL A 205 -18.48 -11.27 -34.16
C VAL A 205 -19.82 -11.62 -34.79
N ASN A 206 -20.78 -12.14 -34.01
CA ASN A 206 -22.12 -12.42 -34.50
C ASN A 206 -22.87 -11.15 -34.90
N ASP A 207 -22.67 -10.04 -34.17
CA ASP A 207 -23.29 -8.75 -34.46
C ASP A 207 -22.64 -8.05 -35.68
N GLY A 208 -21.30 -8.06 -35.75
CA GLY A 208 -20.54 -7.40 -36.82
C GLY A 208 -20.76 -8.00 -38.23
N ASN A 209 -21.33 -9.20 -38.33
CA ASN A 209 -21.60 -9.86 -39.61
C ASN A 209 -23.05 -9.65 -40.09
N ALA A 210 -23.35 -8.44 -40.59
CA ALA A 210 -24.67 -8.05 -41.08
C ALA A 210 -25.24 -8.92 -42.23
N PHE A 211 -24.39 -9.67 -42.95
CA PHE A 211 -24.80 -10.56 -44.05
C PHE A 211 -24.92 -12.04 -43.64
N VAL A 212 -24.63 -12.39 -42.39
CA VAL A 212 -24.67 -13.78 -41.89
C VAL A 212 -25.25 -13.79 -40.47
N SER A 213 -26.52 -13.40 -40.28
CA SER A 213 -27.17 -13.80 -39.02
C SER A 213 -27.56 -15.28 -39.12
N THR A 214 -27.27 -16.03 -38.06
CA THR A 214 -27.65 -17.44 -37.92
C THR A 214 -29.15 -17.67 -38.12
N TYR A 215 -29.98 -16.65 -37.89
CA TYR A 215 -31.44 -16.70 -38.05
C TYR A 215 -31.99 -16.02 -39.31
N GLY A 216 -31.16 -15.34 -40.11
CA GLY A 216 -31.64 -14.51 -41.23
C GLY A 216 -32.58 -13.38 -40.76
N THR A 217 -32.36 -12.84 -39.58
CA THR A 217 -33.18 -11.79 -38.92
C THR A 217 -32.75 -10.38 -39.32
N ASN A 218 -31.48 -10.20 -39.69
CA ASN A 218 -30.91 -8.92 -40.12
C ASN A 218 -31.11 -8.61 -41.62
N PHE A 219 -31.47 -9.59 -42.46
CA PHE A 219 -31.81 -9.40 -43.87
C PHE A 219 -32.68 -10.55 -44.42
N LYS A 220 -33.51 -10.29 -45.43
CA LYS A 220 -34.37 -11.30 -46.10
C LYS A 220 -34.26 -11.26 -47.62
N TYR A 221 -33.79 -12.31 -48.28
CA TYR A 221 -33.89 -12.40 -49.75
C TYR A 221 -35.33 -12.73 -50.18
N SER A 222 -35.94 -11.84 -50.95
CA SER A 222 -37.22 -12.07 -51.63
C SER A 222 -36.97 -12.33 -53.11
N SER A 223 -37.36 -13.51 -53.60
CA SER A 223 -37.44 -13.77 -55.03
C SER A 223 -38.87 -13.53 -55.47
N PRO A 224 -39.14 -12.54 -56.35
CA PRO A 224 -40.44 -12.45 -56.96
C PRO A 224 -40.54 -13.60 -57.96
N ARG A 225 -41.31 -14.64 -57.63
CA ARG A 225 -41.90 -15.47 -58.68
C ARG A 225 -42.86 -14.58 -59.45
N GLU A 226 -42.31 -13.90 -60.46
CA GLU A 226 -42.83 -13.67 -61.80
C GLU A 226 -42.07 -12.51 -62.46
N ARG A 227 -41.41 -12.81 -63.58
CA ARG A 227 -40.81 -11.91 -64.61
C ARG A 227 -39.35 -11.48 -64.45
N LEU A 228 -38.46 -12.28 -65.07
CA LEU A 228 -37.45 -11.88 -66.08
C LEU A 228 -36.72 -10.52 -65.96
N LEU A 229 -36.21 -10.10 -64.78
CA LEU A 229 -35.16 -9.06 -64.70
C LEU A 229 -34.14 -9.38 -63.59
N PRO A 230 -32.82 -9.22 -63.82
CA PRO A 230 -31.78 -9.72 -62.92
C PRO A 230 -31.28 -8.63 -61.95
N PHE A 231 -32.15 -7.94 -61.21
CA PHE A 231 -31.70 -7.10 -60.09
C PHE A 231 -32.77 -7.07 -59.00
N ALA A 232 -32.49 -7.74 -57.88
CA ALA A 232 -33.30 -7.73 -56.67
C ALA A 232 -32.50 -7.15 -55.50
N ALA A 233 -33.03 -6.13 -54.81
CA ALA A 233 -32.75 -5.71 -53.43
C ALA A 233 -33.70 -4.55 -53.04
N PRO A 234 -34.10 -4.31 -51.76
CA PRO A 234 -33.87 -5.02 -50.48
C PRO A 234 -35.16 -5.75 -49.97
N THR A 235 -35.24 -6.70 -49.02
CA THR A 235 -34.45 -7.23 -47.87
C THR A 235 -34.66 -6.57 -46.50
N GLU A 236 -35.90 -6.45 -46.04
CA GLU A 236 -36.24 -5.93 -44.69
C GLU A 236 -35.80 -6.86 -43.55
N ALA A 237 -35.33 -6.25 -42.45
CA ALA A 237 -34.97 -6.93 -41.21
C ALA A 237 -36.22 -7.27 -40.39
N VAL A 238 -36.12 -8.30 -39.55
CA VAL A 238 -37.17 -8.67 -38.59
C VAL A 238 -37.29 -7.57 -37.53
N ILE A 239 -38.53 -7.21 -37.22
CA ILE A 239 -38.88 -6.26 -36.19
C ILE A 239 -39.56 -7.04 -35.05
N TYR A 240 -39.00 -6.95 -33.85
CA TYR A 240 -39.56 -7.56 -32.64
C TYR A 240 -40.33 -6.51 -31.82
N ASP A 241 -40.64 -6.81 -30.55
CA ASP A 241 -41.41 -5.95 -29.66
C ASP A 241 -40.79 -4.51 -29.61
N ASP A 242 -41.64 -3.50 -29.38
CA ASP A 242 -41.27 -2.07 -29.35
C ASP A 242 -40.66 -1.50 -30.65
N GLU A 243 -41.04 -2.05 -31.81
CA GLU A 243 -40.51 -1.64 -33.14
C GLU A 243 -38.98 -1.83 -33.27
N CYS A 244 -38.41 -2.73 -32.45
CA CYS A 244 -36.97 -2.98 -32.44
C CYS A 244 -36.53 -3.79 -33.67
N SER A 245 -35.76 -3.15 -34.57
CA SER A 245 -35.26 -3.76 -35.80
C SER A 245 -33.93 -4.48 -35.60
N CYS A 246 -33.88 -5.77 -35.98
CA CYS A 246 -32.65 -6.57 -35.96
C CYS A 246 -31.57 -6.10 -36.95
N GLY A 247 -31.89 -5.19 -37.87
CA GLY A 247 -30.90 -4.54 -38.73
C GLY A 247 -30.17 -3.37 -38.05
N LEU A 248 -30.70 -2.88 -36.93
CA LEU A 248 -30.16 -1.72 -36.19
C LEU A 248 -29.66 -2.10 -34.79
N TYR A 249 -30.32 -3.06 -34.13
CA TYR A 249 -30.00 -3.48 -32.77
C TYR A 249 -29.99 -5.01 -32.67
N SER A 250 -28.94 -5.58 -32.10
CA SER A 250 -28.82 -7.04 -31.93
C SER A 250 -29.61 -7.60 -30.74
N ASN A 251 -29.91 -6.76 -29.76
CA ASN A 251 -30.57 -7.13 -28.50
C ASN A 251 -32.10 -7.13 -28.55
N CYS A 252 -32.72 -6.97 -29.73
CA CYS A 252 -34.17 -7.05 -29.84
C CYS A 252 -34.64 -8.48 -29.51
N THR A 253 -35.66 -8.57 -28.66
CA THR A 253 -36.27 -9.86 -28.26
C THR A 253 -37.79 -9.76 -28.23
N SER A 254 -38.45 -10.91 -28.33
CA SER A 254 -39.89 -11.08 -28.13
C SER A 254 -40.16 -12.40 -27.40
N GLN A 255 -41.34 -12.52 -26.78
CA GLN A 255 -41.75 -13.75 -26.13
C GLN A 255 -41.83 -14.91 -27.14
N ALA A 256 -41.24 -16.07 -26.80
CA ALA A 256 -41.31 -17.26 -27.65
C ALA A 256 -42.74 -17.81 -27.70
N ARG A 257 -43.24 -18.11 -28.90
CA ARG A 257 -44.59 -18.62 -29.14
C ARG A 257 -44.62 -19.71 -30.20
N PHE A 258 -45.50 -20.70 -30.03
CA PHE A 258 -45.89 -21.61 -31.10
C PHE A 258 -47.13 -21.06 -31.82
N ILE A 259 -47.15 -21.15 -33.15
CA ILE A 259 -48.31 -20.77 -33.96
C ILE A 259 -49.02 -22.03 -34.43
N LYS A 260 -50.30 -22.15 -34.09
CA LYS A 260 -51.09 -23.34 -34.42
C LYS A 260 -51.44 -23.36 -35.91
N THR A 261 -51.15 -24.48 -36.56
CA THR A 261 -51.36 -24.67 -38.01
C THR A 261 -52.83 -24.39 -38.35
N ASN A 262 -53.07 -23.50 -39.32
CA ASN A 262 -54.40 -23.07 -39.79
C ASN A 262 -55.22 -22.19 -38.83
N SER A 263 -54.60 -21.53 -37.85
CA SER A 263 -55.25 -20.52 -37.00
C SER A 263 -54.29 -19.38 -36.64
N PHE A 264 -54.81 -18.21 -36.26
CA PHE A 264 -54.00 -17.11 -35.71
C PHE A 264 -53.73 -17.26 -34.19
N GLU A 265 -54.06 -18.42 -33.61
CA GLU A 265 -53.87 -18.70 -32.19
C GLU A 265 -52.39 -18.95 -31.88
N THR A 266 -51.87 -18.25 -30.88
CA THR A 266 -50.46 -18.35 -30.45
C THR A 266 -50.36 -18.83 -29.00
N ILE A 267 -49.53 -19.83 -28.75
CA ILE A 267 -49.27 -20.35 -27.39
C ILE A 267 -47.89 -19.85 -26.94
N SER A 268 -47.83 -19.11 -25.84
CA SER A 268 -46.57 -18.58 -25.30
C SER A 268 -45.83 -19.61 -24.46
N ILE A 269 -44.52 -19.72 -24.66
CA ILE A 269 -43.67 -20.64 -23.93
C ILE A 269 -43.01 -19.89 -22.78
N LYS A 270 -43.34 -20.25 -21.54
CA LYS A 270 -42.88 -19.51 -20.36
C LYS A 270 -41.35 -19.53 -20.24
N GLY A 271 -40.77 -18.37 -19.96
CA GLY A 271 -39.32 -18.21 -19.74
C GLY A 271 -38.47 -18.15 -21.01
N LEU A 272 -38.93 -18.67 -22.15
CA LEU A 272 -38.17 -18.63 -23.40
C LEU A 272 -38.50 -17.38 -24.22
N LYS A 273 -37.47 -16.76 -24.79
CA LYS A 273 -37.57 -15.61 -25.70
C LYS A 273 -36.88 -15.92 -27.02
N ILE A 274 -37.36 -15.28 -28.09
CA ILE A 274 -36.70 -15.23 -29.40
C ILE A 274 -36.12 -13.84 -29.61
N GLY A 275 -35.16 -13.69 -30.50
CA GLY A 275 -34.47 -12.44 -30.75
C GLY A 275 -33.59 -12.51 -31.99
N CYS A 276 -32.81 -11.45 -32.23
CA CYS A 276 -32.06 -11.32 -33.47
C CYS A 276 -30.96 -12.37 -33.64
N THR A 277 -30.35 -12.84 -32.55
CA THR A 277 -29.28 -13.86 -32.57
C THR A 277 -29.56 -14.95 -31.53
N PRO A 278 -29.00 -16.17 -31.68
CA PRO A 278 -29.15 -17.22 -30.68
C PRO A 278 -28.64 -16.78 -29.30
N SER A 279 -27.59 -15.95 -29.26
CA SER A 279 -27.03 -15.44 -28.01
C SER A 279 -27.97 -14.47 -27.30
N GLU A 280 -28.50 -13.46 -27.99
CA GLU A 280 -29.39 -12.48 -27.36
C GLU A 280 -30.74 -13.11 -26.98
N SER A 281 -31.24 -14.04 -27.80
CA SER A 281 -32.48 -14.78 -27.53
C SER A 281 -32.37 -15.61 -26.24
N LEU A 282 -31.30 -16.39 -26.11
CA LEU A 282 -31.13 -17.29 -24.97
C LEU A 282 -30.72 -16.54 -23.70
N LEU A 283 -29.86 -15.52 -23.77
CA LEU A 283 -29.38 -14.78 -22.60
C LEU A 283 -30.50 -14.12 -21.80
N VAL A 284 -31.52 -13.60 -22.48
CA VAL A 284 -32.70 -12.96 -21.85
C VAL A 284 -33.76 -14.01 -21.47
N SER A 285 -33.61 -15.25 -21.91
CA SER A 285 -34.46 -16.37 -21.50
C SER A 285 -34.13 -16.85 -20.09
N THR A 286 -35.08 -17.54 -19.45
CA THR A 286 -34.95 -18.25 -18.18
C THR A 286 -35.11 -19.76 -18.41
N LEU A 287 -34.82 -20.57 -17.39
CA LEU A 287 -35.01 -22.02 -17.46
C LEU A 287 -36.40 -22.49 -17.04
N GLU A 288 -37.37 -21.59 -16.83
CA GLU A 288 -38.71 -21.91 -16.28
C GLU A 288 -39.43 -23.05 -17.01
N CYS A 289 -39.30 -23.11 -18.35
CA CYS A 289 -39.91 -24.18 -19.14
C CYS A 289 -39.33 -25.57 -18.78
N PHE A 290 -38.03 -25.65 -18.54
CA PHE A 290 -37.35 -26.91 -18.23
C PHE A 290 -37.67 -27.45 -16.84
N TYR A 291 -38.20 -26.62 -15.94
CA TYR A 291 -38.70 -27.02 -14.62
C TYR A 291 -40.18 -27.41 -14.62
N ASN A 292 -40.88 -27.31 -15.76
CA ASN A 292 -42.32 -27.58 -15.86
C ASN A 292 -42.61 -28.65 -16.92
N GLN A 293 -43.09 -29.81 -16.49
CA GLN A 293 -43.41 -30.92 -17.37
C GLN A 293 -44.40 -30.53 -18.48
N SER A 294 -45.45 -29.75 -18.17
CA SER A 294 -46.41 -29.30 -19.17
C SER A 294 -45.80 -28.40 -20.26
N CYS A 295 -44.69 -27.72 -19.96
CA CYS A 295 -43.97 -26.92 -20.95
C CYS A 295 -43.08 -27.78 -21.86
N ILE A 296 -42.50 -28.85 -21.31
CA ILE A 296 -41.74 -29.86 -22.08
C ILE A 296 -42.68 -30.62 -23.01
N ASP A 297 -43.82 -31.09 -22.49
CA ASP A 297 -44.86 -31.78 -23.26
C ASP A 297 -45.36 -30.91 -24.44
N LEU A 298 -45.47 -29.59 -24.23
CA LEU A 298 -45.82 -28.63 -25.27
C LEU A 298 -44.74 -28.54 -26.37
N ILE A 299 -43.45 -28.56 -26.01
CA ILE A 299 -42.36 -28.58 -27.00
C ILE A 299 -42.39 -29.89 -27.81
N GLU A 300 -42.63 -31.02 -27.15
CA GLU A 300 -42.73 -32.34 -27.78
C GLU A 300 -43.91 -32.43 -28.75
N GLU A 301 -45.09 -31.94 -28.36
CA GLU A 301 -46.28 -31.87 -29.20
C GLU A 301 -46.01 -31.09 -30.50
N TYR A 302 -45.45 -29.89 -30.40
CA TYR A 302 -45.24 -29.01 -31.55
C TYR A 302 -44.03 -29.39 -32.42
N THR A 303 -43.16 -30.28 -31.93
CA THR A 303 -42.05 -30.87 -32.69
C THR A 303 -42.37 -32.27 -33.21
N ASN A 304 -43.57 -32.81 -32.93
CA ASN A 304 -43.98 -34.17 -33.31
C ASN A 304 -42.97 -35.25 -32.88
N TYR A 305 -42.36 -35.05 -31.71
CA TYR A 305 -41.39 -35.96 -31.13
C TYR A 305 -41.68 -36.16 -29.65
N THR A 306 -41.93 -37.40 -29.24
CA THR A 306 -42.16 -37.76 -27.83
C THR A 306 -40.89 -38.37 -27.24
N SER A 307 -40.52 -37.95 -26.04
CA SER A 307 -39.40 -38.54 -25.30
C SER A 307 -39.75 -38.90 -23.87
N ASN A 308 -38.81 -39.55 -23.20
CA ASN A 308 -38.90 -39.86 -21.77
C ASN A 308 -38.11 -38.84 -20.92
N VAL A 309 -37.85 -37.63 -21.42
CA VAL A 309 -37.11 -36.62 -20.67
C VAL A 309 -38.02 -36.00 -19.60
N THR A 310 -37.51 -35.94 -18.38
CA THR A 310 -38.22 -35.37 -17.23
C THR A 310 -37.75 -33.94 -16.96
N HIS A 311 -38.63 -33.13 -16.38
CA HIS A 311 -38.30 -31.79 -15.91
C HIS A 311 -37.16 -31.78 -14.89
N LEU A 312 -36.43 -30.66 -14.82
CA LEU A 312 -35.36 -30.41 -13.86
C LEU A 312 -35.90 -30.30 -12.42
N SER A 313 -35.08 -30.62 -11.43
CA SER A 313 -35.44 -30.47 -10.01
C SER A 313 -34.89 -29.17 -9.42
N SER A 314 -35.76 -28.36 -8.81
CA SER A 314 -35.34 -27.08 -8.20
C SER A 314 -34.77 -27.23 -6.78
N THR A 315 -34.83 -28.42 -6.18
CA THR A 315 -34.56 -28.61 -4.74
C THR A 315 -33.10 -28.46 -4.34
N THR A 316 -32.18 -28.56 -5.30
CA THR A 316 -30.72 -28.57 -5.05
C THR A 316 -29.99 -27.39 -5.68
N SER A 317 -30.71 -26.51 -6.41
CA SER A 317 -30.09 -25.36 -7.08
C SER A 317 -30.06 -24.14 -6.16
N ARG A 318 -28.95 -23.39 -6.21
CA ARG A 318 -28.86 -22.07 -5.56
C ARG A 318 -29.57 -20.97 -6.36
N PHE A 319 -29.92 -21.25 -7.61
CA PHE A 319 -30.58 -20.31 -8.50
C PHE A 319 -32.09 -20.51 -8.44
N THR A 320 -32.84 -19.42 -8.51
CA THR A 320 -34.30 -19.49 -8.59
C THR A 320 -34.71 -19.92 -10.01
N VAL A 321 -35.88 -20.56 -10.13
CA VAL A 321 -36.39 -21.07 -11.42
C VAL A 321 -36.55 -19.98 -12.50
N ASN A 322 -36.74 -18.72 -12.10
CA ASN A 322 -36.85 -17.54 -12.96
C ASN A 322 -35.50 -16.82 -13.21
N THR A 323 -34.37 -17.41 -12.80
CA THR A 323 -33.04 -16.85 -13.06
C THR A 323 -32.79 -16.79 -14.57
N SER A 324 -32.28 -15.65 -15.04
CA SER A 324 -31.92 -15.50 -16.45
C SER A 324 -30.71 -16.35 -16.80
N ILE A 325 -30.64 -16.83 -18.04
CA ILE A 325 -29.46 -17.54 -18.53
C ILE A 325 -28.24 -16.62 -18.52
N THR A 326 -28.40 -15.31 -18.68
CA THR A 326 -27.32 -14.32 -18.45
C THR A 326 -26.68 -14.48 -17.07
N GLU A 327 -27.49 -14.58 -16.02
CA GLU A 327 -27.00 -14.72 -14.65
C GLU A 327 -26.36 -16.11 -14.41
N LEU A 328 -26.91 -17.17 -14.99
CA LEU A 328 -26.29 -18.50 -14.96
C LEU A 328 -24.92 -18.50 -15.65
N VAL A 329 -24.81 -17.86 -16.82
CA VAL A 329 -23.58 -17.72 -17.59
C VAL A 329 -22.53 -16.89 -16.84
N HIS A 330 -22.91 -15.78 -16.22
CA HIS A 330 -22.00 -14.98 -15.37
C HIS A 330 -21.43 -15.79 -14.20
N ASN A 331 -22.16 -16.82 -13.75
CA ASN A 331 -21.73 -17.73 -12.71
C ASN A 331 -21.16 -19.05 -13.26
N LEU A 332 -20.91 -19.15 -14.57
CA LEU A 332 -20.42 -20.34 -15.27
C LEU A 332 -21.24 -21.61 -15.01
N PHE A 333 -22.53 -21.46 -14.74
CA PHE A 333 -23.44 -22.52 -14.31
C PHE A 333 -22.95 -23.26 -13.05
N ILE A 334 -22.17 -22.62 -12.17
CA ILE A 334 -21.65 -23.26 -10.96
C ILE A 334 -22.64 -23.11 -9.81
N GLU A 335 -23.02 -24.25 -9.24
CA GLU A 335 -23.83 -24.37 -8.02
C GLU A 335 -22.93 -24.28 -6.78
N GLU A 336 -21.84 -25.05 -6.76
CA GLU A 336 -20.97 -25.11 -5.58
C GLU A 336 -19.51 -25.36 -5.96
N TRP A 337 -18.59 -24.79 -5.17
CA TRP A 337 -17.16 -25.08 -5.22
C TRP A 337 -16.75 -25.97 -4.05
N ALA A 338 -16.73 -27.29 -4.27
CA ALA A 338 -16.25 -28.25 -3.28
C ALA A 338 -14.72 -28.16 -3.16
N THR A 339 -14.23 -27.71 -2.00
CA THR A 339 -12.80 -27.50 -1.75
C THR A 339 -12.34 -28.27 -0.52
N THR A 340 -11.29 -29.07 -0.68
CA THR A 340 -10.67 -29.84 0.41
C THR A 340 -9.20 -29.46 0.53
N THR A 341 -8.77 -29.10 1.74
CA THR A 341 -7.39 -28.67 2.04
C THR A 341 -6.79 -29.56 3.13
N ASN A 342 -5.51 -29.93 3.00
CA ASN A 342 -4.85 -30.79 3.97
C ASN A 342 -3.53 -30.18 4.48
N TYR A 343 -3.56 -29.68 5.73
CA TYR A 343 -2.40 -29.04 6.36
C TYR A 343 -1.24 -30.03 6.62
N SER A 344 -1.53 -31.29 6.94
CA SER A 344 -0.48 -32.29 7.16
C SER A 344 0.33 -32.61 5.88
N LEU A 345 -0.34 -32.58 4.71
CA LEU A 345 0.35 -32.69 3.43
C LEU A 345 1.18 -31.43 3.15
N TYR A 346 0.68 -30.24 3.45
CA TYR A 346 1.46 -29.00 3.35
C TYR A 346 2.73 -29.06 4.22
N PHE A 347 2.61 -29.47 5.48
CA PHE A 347 3.76 -29.66 6.38
C PHE A 347 4.80 -30.62 5.79
N LYS A 348 4.35 -31.75 5.23
CA LYS A 348 5.21 -32.74 4.59
C LYS A 348 5.94 -32.18 3.35
N GLN A 349 5.27 -31.33 2.57
CA GLN A 349 5.87 -30.68 1.41
C GLN A 349 6.89 -29.60 1.81
N CYS A 350 6.57 -28.75 2.79
CA CYS A 350 7.51 -27.76 3.34
C CYS A 350 8.77 -28.43 3.93
N SER A 351 8.62 -29.61 4.53
CA SER A 351 9.68 -30.42 5.13
C SER A 351 10.62 -29.55 5.99
N PRO A 352 10.16 -29.10 7.18
CA PRO A 352 10.87 -28.10 7.98
C PRO A 352 12.26 -28.59 8.37
N LEU A 353 13.28 -27.75 8.12
CA LEU A 353 14.68 -28.08 8.39
C LEU A 353 15.04 -27.74 9.82
N LEU A 354 14.74 -26.51 10.26
CA LEU A 354 15.12 -26.02 11.57
C LEU A 354 13.95 -25.25 12.19
N CYS A 355 13.54 -25.67 13.38
CA CYS A 355 12.51 -25.03 14.17
C CYS A 355 13.11 -24.45 15.43
N SER A 356 12.65 -23.28 15.84
CA SER A 356 13.11 -22.65 17.06
C SER A 356 11.97 -21.95 17.78
N TYR A 357 12.04 -21.92 19.11
CA TYR A 357 11.18 -21.05 19.89
C TYR A 357 12.01 -20.24 20.87
N THR A 358 11.57 -19.02 21.12
CA THR A 358 12.23 -18.08 22.03
C THR A 358 11.42 -17.88 23.29
N PHE A 359 12.06 -17.92 24.45
CA PHE A 359 11.41 -17.60 25.73
C PHE A 359 12.32 -16.71 26.58
N THR A 360 11.68 -15.93 27.46
CA THR A 360 12.37 -14.98 28.32
C THR A 360 12.59 -15.59 29.70
N GLU A 361 13.83 -15.67 30.14
CA GLU A 361 14.18 -16.09 31.50
C GLU A 361 14.36 -14.84 32.38
N ASN A 362 13.71 -14.84 33.53
CA ASN A 362 13.81 -13.77 34.50
C ASN A 362 14.88 -14.14 35.53
N PHE A 363 16.06 -13.50 35.42
CA PHE A 363 17.12 -13.45 36.44
C PHE A 363 17.90 -14.76 36.71
N ASN A 364 19.23 -14.71 36.52
CA ASN A 364 20.15 -15.81 36.86
C ASN A 364 21.24 -15.34 37.85
N VAL A 365 21.17 -15.87 39.07
CA VAL A 365 22.06 -15.51 40.20
C VAL A 365 23.54 -15.73 39.87
N PHE A 366 23.89 -16.84 39.20
CA PHE A 366 25.28 -17.18 38.90
C PHE A 366 25.92 -16.18 37.92
N HIS A 367 25.13 -15.71 36.95
CA HIS A 367 25.59 -14.73 35.98
C HIS A 367 25.80 -13.34 36.62
N THR A 368 24.89 -12.92 37.51
CA THR A 368 25.04 -11.66 38.25
C THR A 368 26.31 -11.66 39.12
N ILE A 369 26.62 -12.79 39.78
CA ILE A 369 27.83 -12.91 40.60
C ILE A 369 29.10 -12.82 39.74
N THR A 370 29.14 -13.51 38.59
CA THR A 370 30.31 -13.47 37.68
C THR A 370 30.54 -12.09 37.07
N LEU A 371 29.46 -11.36 36.72
CA LEU A 371 29.53 -10.00 36.21
C LEU A 371 30.04 -9.01 37.29
N LEU A 372 29.59 -9.15 38.53
CA LEU A 372 30.06 -8.31 39.64
C LEU A 372 31.55 -8.53 39.94
N LEU A 373 32.01 -9.79 39.90
CA LEU A 373 33.41 -10.13 40.10
C LEU A 373 34.31 -9.60 38.98
N SER A 374 33.85 -9.59 37.73
CA SER A 374 34.64 -9.10 36.59
C SER A 374 34.77 -7.56 36.57
N LEU A 375 33.73 -6.84 37.00
CA LEU A 375 33.73 -5.36 37.05
C LEU A 375 34.43 -4.78 38.28
N GLN A 376 34.59 -5.57 39.35
CA GLN A 376 35.24 -5.11 40.59
C GLN A 376 36.69 -4.63 40.39
N GLY A 377 37.42 -5.23 39.45
CA GLY A 377 38.79 -4.83 39.11
C GLY A 377 38.87 -3.41 38.55
N GLY A 378 38.07 -3.10 37.51
CA GLY A 378 38.06 -1.77 36.90
C GLY A 378 37.52 -0.68 37.83
N LEU A 379 36.47 -1.00 38.59
CA LEU A 379 35.84 -0.07 39.53
C LEU A 379 36.79 0.36 40.65
N THR A 380 37.58 -0.56 41.19
CA THR A 380 38.55 -0.25 42.26
C THR A 380 39.71 0.63 41.78
N ILE A 381 40.16 0.47 40.53
CA ILE A 381 41.21 1.32 39.93
C ILE A 381 40.72 2.76 39.76
N ILE A 382 39.52 2.94 39.19
CA ILE A 382 38.95 4.26 38.93
C ILE A 382 38.67 5.01 40.24
N LEU A 383 38.07 4.33 41.23
CA LEU A 383 37.76 4.96 42.53
C LEU A 383 39.02 5.36 43.30
N LYS A 384 40.12 4.62 43.18
CA LYS A 384 41.42 5.00 43.77
C LYS A 384 41.99 6.28 43.16
N TRP A 385 41.71 6.57 41.90
CA TRP A 385 42.18 7.79 41.24
C TRP A 385 41.28 9.01 41.55
N ILE A 386 39.97 8.81 41.60
CA ILE A 386 38.99 9.89 41.77
C ILE A 386 38.89 10.38 43.22
N CYS A 387 38.88 9.47 44.21
CA CYS A 387 38.61 9.84 45.61
C CYS A 387 39.62 10.84 46.20
N PRO A 388 40.95 10.72 45.99
CA PRO A 388 41.92 11.70 46.48
C PRO A 388 41.76 13.08 45.84
N THR A 389 41.42 13.10 44.55
CA THR A 389 41.25 14.32 43.76
C THR A 389 40.03 15.12 44.23
N ILE A 390 38.89 14.43 44.49
CA ILE A 390 37.69 15.06 45.05
C ILE A 390 37.97 15.66 46.43
N ILE A 391 38.66 14.92 47.30
CA ILE A 391 38.98 15.41 48.65
C ILE A 391 39.92 16.63 48.61
N ARG A 392 40.91 16.66 47.71
CA ARG A 392 41.76 17.85 47.51
C ARG A 392 40.97 19.08 47.06
N ILE A 393 40.02 18.90 46.14
CA ILE A 393 39.17 19.99 45.67
C ILE A 393 38.32 20.55 46.82
N ILE A 394 37.72 19.67 47.63
CA ILE A 394 36.91 20.05 48.79
C ILE A 394 37.74 20.81 49.84
N ASP A 395 38.97 20.35 50.10
CA ASP A 395 39.89 20.98 51.05
C ASP A 395 40.26 22.41 50.58
N LYS A 396 40.60 22.56 49.29
CA LYS A 396 40.94 23.85 48.66
C LYS A 396 39.79 24.86 48.69
N ILE A 397 38.55 24.38 48.53
CA ILE A 397 37.33 25.20 48.68
C ILE A 397 37.10 25.60 50.14
N SER A 398 37.47 24.74 51.09
CA SER A 398 37.33 25.02 52.52
C SER A 398 38.34 26.04 53.06
N ASP A 399 39.57 26.06 52.51
CA ASP A 399 40.61 27.03 52.87
C ASP A 399 40.34 28.42 52.27
N CYS A 400 39.74 28.52 51.08
CA CYS A 400 39.25 29.81 50.54
C CYS A 400 38.23 30.47 51.49
N ARG A 401 37.47 29.71 52.29
CA ARG A 401 36.56 30.27 53.32
C ARG A 401 37.27 30.84 54.56
N LYS A 402 38.47 30.36 54.90
CA LYS A 402 39.23 30.85 56.06
C LYS A 402 39.92 32.19 55.79
N VAL A 403 40.40 32.41 54.56
CA VAL A 403 41.05 33.69 54.18
C VAL A 403 40.04 34.85 54.19
N ILE A 404 38.79 34.61 53.78
CA ILE A 404 37.72 35.63 53.79
C ILE A 404 37.26 36.01 55.21
N THR A 405 37.52 35.19 56.22
CA THR A 405 37.12 35.49 57.62
C THR A 405 38.15 36.29 58.41
N LEU A 406 39.41 36.36 57.96
CA LEU A 406 40.49 37.11 58.63
C LEU A 406 40.66 38.56 58.14
N SER A 407 40.04 38.97 57.02
CA SER A 407 40.12 40.35 56.54
C SER A 407 39.12 41.32 57.21
N ASN A 408 38.22 40.82 58.07
CA ASN A 408 37.19 41.63 58.73
C ASN A 408 37.52 42.02 60.18
N SER A 409 38.75 41.79 60.63
CA SER A 409 39.22 42.31 61.91
C SER A 409 40.65 42.81 61.79
N ASN A 410 40.84 44.10 61.52
CA ASN A 410 41.80 44.89 62.28
C ASN A 410 41.58 46.40 62.16
N LYS A 411 41.62 47.01 63.35
CA LYS A 411 41.53 48.44 63.66
C LYS A 411 42.72 49.21 63.05
N THR A 412 42.42 50.44 62.69
CA THR A 412 43.33 51.56 62.42
C THR A 412 44.39 51.75 63.49
N LEU A 413 45.65 51.92 63.07
CA LEU A 413 46.61 52.84 63.70
C LEU A 413 47.68 53.26 62.68
N THR A 414 47.92 54.57 62.71
CA THR A 414 48.78 55.45 61.91
C THR A 414 50.28 55.13 62.01
N MET A 415 51.07 55.41 60.95
CA MET A 415 51.96 56.59 60.81
C MET A 415 53.12 56.37 59.80
N ASN A 416 53.27 57.34 58.88
CA ASN A 416 54.48 57.87 58.19
C ASN A 416 55.78 57.04 58.06
N CYS A 417 56.39 57.00 56.86
CA CYS A 417 57.29 58.04 56.33
C CYS A 417 57.97 57.65 54.98
N ASN A 418 57.76 58.50 53.97
CA ASN A 418 58.69 59.02 52.94
C ASN A 418 59.83 58.19 52.29
N LYS A 419 59.81 58.29 50.93
CA LYS A 419 60.91 58.47 49.94
C LYS A 419 61.94 57.32 49.82
N ILE A 420 62.30 56.83 48.63
CA ILE A 420 62.98 57.52 47.52
C ILE A 420 62.75 56.73 46.20
N GLU A 421 62.31 57.42 45.16
CA GLU A 421 62.41 57.11 43.71
C GLU A 421 63.76 57.65 43.17
N PRO A 422 64.17 57.53 41.87
CA PRO A 422 63.79 56.64 40.77
C PRO A 422 65.07 56.12 40.03
N GLN A 423 64.99 55.24 39.02
CA GLN A 423 65.15 55.51 37.57
C GLN A 423 65.79 54.25 36.96
N SER A 424 65.58 53.81 35.71
CA SER A 424 64.76 54.28 34.59
C SER A 424 64.89 53.24 33.47
N TYR A 425 63.77 52.98 32.76
CA TYR A 425 63.62 52.91 31.30
C TYR A 425 64.50 51.89 30.52
N ASN A 426 64.00 51.05 29.62
CA ASN A 426 63.04 51.34 28.54
C ASN A 426 62.59 50.02 27.85
N THR A 427 61.27 49.82 27.64
CA THR A 427 60.50 49.83 26.34
C THR A 427 60.69 48.59 25.47
N ASP A 428 59.72 47.95 24.82
CA ASP A 428 58.28 48.13 24.50
C ASP A 428 57.74 46.68 24.30
N ASP A 429 56.45 46.30 24.34
CA ASP A 429 55.39 46.77 23.45
C ASP A 429 53.99 46.28 23.91
N THR A 430 53.02 47.18 23.73
CA THR A 430 51.54 47.15 23.53
C THR A 430 50.74 45.81 23.45
N THR A 431 49.43 45.68 23.72
CA THR A 431 48.32 46.46 24.33
C THR A 431 47.12 45.50 24.56
N GLN A 432 46.39 45.72 25.66
CA GLN A 432 44.91 45.70 25.91
C GLN A 432 43.98 44.81 25.03
N THR A 433 42.90 44.16 25.50
CA THR A 433 41.80 44.56 26.40
C THR A 433 40.98 43.31 26.85
N SER A 434 40.42 43.30 28.07
CA SER A 434 38.96 43.25 28.32
C SER A 434 38.58 42.83 29.75
N THR A 435 37.44 43.36 30.16
CA THR A 435 36.84 43.55 31.47
C THR A 435 36.12 42.33 32.08
N THR A 436 36.29 42.17 33.40
CA THR A 436 35.32 41.78 34.45
C THR A 436 34.13 40.86 34.11
N SER A 437 34.07 39.68 34.74
CA SER A 437 32.87 39.21 35.48
C SER A 437 33.15 37.94 36.31
N SER A 438 33.33 38.07 37.63
CA SER A 438 33.21 36.93 38.55
C SER A 438 32.89 37.34 40.00
N GLY A 439 32.24 38.50 40.18
CA GLY A 439 31.91 39.05 41.49
C GLY A 439 30.55 38.64 42.07
N ILE A 440 29.76 37.77 41.42
CA ILE A 440 28.33 37.61 41.77
C ILE A 440 27.96 36.24 42.36
N LEU A 441 28.82 35.21 42.33
CA LEU A 441 28.42 33.88 42.83
C LEU A 441 28.75 33.57 44.30
N CYS A 442 29.17 34.55 45.11
CA CYS A 442 29.61 34.33 46.49
C CYS A 442 28.78 35.09 47.55
N ARG A 443 27.45 35.14 47.37
CA ARG A 443 26.52 35.61 48.41
C ARG A 443 25.33 34.67 48.55
N TYR A 444 25.57 33.46 49.02
CA TYR A 444 24.57 32.67 49.75
C TYR A 444 25.32 31.46 50.30
N PHE A 445 25.58 31.38 51.60
CA PHE A 445 25.66 30.14 52.39
C PHE A 445 26.30 30.44 53.76
N ARG A 446 25.43 30.47 54.78
CA ARG A 446 25.76 30.72 56.19
C ARG A 446 25.98 29.37 56.92
N LYS A 447 27.02 29.33 57.76
CA LYS A 447 27.42 28.33 58.78
C LYS A 447 26.49 27.10 59.00
N ARG A 448 26.99 25.88 58.71
CA ARG A 448 27.15 24.77 59.69
C ARG A 448 27.73 23.48 59.07
N ASN A 449 28.70 22.91 59.79
CA ASN A 449 29.25 21.56 59.86
C ASN A 449 29.30 20.66 58.60
N LEU A 450 30.51 20.20 58.30
CA LEU A 450 30.89 19.15 57.34
C LEU A 450 30.08 17.84 57.48
N THR A 451 29.46 17.58 58.64
CA THR A 451 28.50 16.48 58.84
C THR A 451 27.19 16.68 58.07
N TRP A 452 26.73 17.93 57.89
CA TRP A 452 25.58 18.26 57.05
C TRP A 452 25.87 18.07 55.56
N PHE A 453 27.12 18.24 55.12
CA PHE A 453 27.50 18.00 53.73
C PHE A 453 27.52 16.51 53.38
N ILE A 454 28.02 15.67 54.30
CA ILE A 454 27.91 14.21 54.19
C ILE A 454 26.44 13.77 54.24
N PHE A 455 25.62 14.39 55.08
CA PHE A 455 24.17 14.14 55.15
C PHE A 455 23.45 14.54 53.84
N TRP A 456 23.81 15.66 53.22
CA TRP A 456 23.29 16.06 51.90
C TRP A 456 23.77 15.16 50.77
N ILE A 457 25.01 14.64 50.80
CA ILE A 457 25.47 13.63 49.85
C ILE A 457 24.69 12.32 50.03
N ILE A 458 24.44 11.89 51.28
CA ILE A 458 23.62 10.70 51.57
C ILE A 458 22.18 10.93 51.09
N ILE A 459 21.61 12.13 51.29
CA ILE A 459 20.28 12.51 50.80
C ILE A 459 20.25 12.58 49.27
N ILE A 460 21.26 13.15 48.62
CA ILE A 460 21.35 13.21 47.16
C ILE A 460 21.48 11.80 46.57
N ILE A 461 22.22 10.91 47.23
CA ILE A 461 22.31 9.49 46.88
C ILE A 461 20.96 8.78 47.12
N LEU A 462 20.26 9.09 48.21
CA LEU A 462 18.91 8.56 48.49
C LEU A 462 17.87 9.06 47.49
N ILE A 463 17.97 10.33 47.08
CA ILE A 463 17.12 10.96 46.06
C ILE A 463 17.47 10.38 44.69
N LEU A 464 18.74 10.17 44.36
CA LEU A 464 19.15 9.48 43.13
C LEU A 464 18.63 8.04 43.13
N LEU A 465 18.65 7.31 44.24
CA LEU A 465 18.01 6.00 44.38
C LEU A 465 16.49 6.08 44.18
N VAL A 466 15.82 7.04 44.83
CA VAL A 466 14.35 7.20 44.78
C VAL A 466 13.85 7.83 43.47
N VAL A 467 14.72 8.47 42.68
CA VAL A 467 14.35 9.08 41.38
C VAL A 467 14.79 8.19 40.23
N ILE A 468 15.98 7.57 40.28
CA ILE A 468 16.48 6.68 39.21
C ILE A 468 15.72 5.35 39.20
N ILE A 469 15.40 4.77 40.37
CA ILE A 469 14.67 3.49 40.41
C ILE A 469 13.28 3.62 39.77
N PRO A 470 12.43 4.63 40.10
CA PRO A 470 11.16 4.80 39.43
C PRO A 470 11.28 5.25 37.99
N THR A 471 12.25 6.09 37.61
CA THR A 471 12.41 6.51 36.21
C THR A 471 12.84 5.35 35.31
N VAL A 472 13.70 4.45 35.78
CA VAL A 472 14.05 3.20 35.06
C VAL A 472 12.85 2.23 35.01
N ILE A 473 12.03 2.15 36.06
CA ILE A 473 10.78 1.36 36.06
C ILE A 473 9.72 1.98 35.12
N ILE A 474 9.62 3.31 35.04
CA ILE A 474 8.72 4.05 34.16
C ILE A 474 9.17 3.94 32.70
N LEU A 475 10.48 3.94 32.42
CA LEU A 475 11.06 3.58 31.11
C LEU A 475 10.75 2.13 30.74
N LYS A 476 10.79 1.18 31.69
CA LYS A 476 10.33 -0.21 31.49
C LYS A 476 8.83 -0.27 31.14
N LYS A 477 7.99 0.50 31.84
CA LYS A 477 6.54 0.59 31.53
C LYS A 477 6.30 1.21 30.16
N LYS A 478 7.02 2.28 29.78
CA LYS A 478 6.91 2.89 28.43
C LYS A 478 7.41 1.97 27.31
N ILE A 479 8.47 1.19 27.53
CA ILE A 479 8.99 0.23 26.52
C ILE A 479 8.03 -0.96 26.38
N ILE A 480 7.49 -1.50 27.48
CA ILE A 480 6.50 -2.59 27.46
C ILE A 480 5.17 -2.09 26.86
N ILE A 481 4.74 -0.86 27.16
CA ILE A 481 3.55 -0.24 26.57
C ILE A 481 3.77 0.08 25.08
N SER A 482 4.94 0.54 24.65
CA SER A 482 5.23 0.73 23.22
C SER A 482 5.22 -0.59 22.43
N LYS A 483 5.64 -1.69 23.06
CA LYS A 483 5.65 -3.03 22.46
C LYS A 483 4.28 -3.73 22.50
N ALA A 484 3.41 -3.33 23.43
CA ALA A 484 2.00 -3.76 23.48
C ALA A 484 1.09 -2.94 22.56
N ILE A 485 1.42 -1.66 22.30
CA ILE A 485 0.69 -0.81 21.36
C ILE A 485 0.96 -1.22 19.90
N SER A 486 2.11 -1.83 19.59
CA SER A 486 2.36 -2.40 18.26
C SER A 486 1.62 -3.72 17.97
N THR A 487 0.91 -4.30 18.93
CA THR A 487 0.17 -5.57 18.76
C THR A 487 -1.31 -5.50 19.12
N THR A 488 -1.88 -4.30 19.32
CA THR A 488 -3.32 -4.12 19.49
C THR A 488 -3.85 -2.91 18.72
N ILE A 489 -4.00 -3.07 17.40
CA ILE A 489 -5.04 -2.39 16.63
C ILE A 489 -5.90 -3.47 15.97
N THR A 490 -6.62 -4.21 16.81
CA THR A 490 -7.89 -4.83 16.45
C THR A 490 -8.91 -4.23 17.38
N THR A 491 -9.60 -3.19 16.92
CA THR A 491 -10.75 -2.66 17.64
C THR A 491 -11.85 -3.71 17.67
N PRO A 492 -12.41 -4.04 18.84
CA PRO A 492 -13.57 -4.92 18.93
C PRO A 492 -14.80 -4.16 18.42
N ILE A 493 -15.49 -4.76 17.46
CA ILE A 493 -16.85 -4.36 17.07
C ILE A 493 -17.71 -4.46 18.33
N THR A 494 -18.13 -3.31 18.83
CA THR A 494 -19.12 -3.23 19.89
C THR A 494 -20.46 -3.69 19.32
N THR A 495 -21.04 -4.67 20.01
CA THR A 495 -22.40 -5.15 19.82
C THR A 495 -23.39 -4.02 20.05
N ILE A 496 -23.87 -3.41 18.95
CA ILE A 496 -25.07 -2.57 18.97
C ILE A 496 -26.28 -3.51 18.95
N LYS A 497 -27.14 -3.34 19.96
CA LYS A 497 -28.44 -3.98 20.09
C LYS A 497 -29.27 -3.77 18.82
N LYS A 498 -29.97 -4.83 18.41
CA LYS A 498 -31.12 -4.74 17.50
C LYS A 498 -32.13 -3.76 18.10
N ASP A 499 -32.29 -2.60 17.49
CA ASP A 499 -33.53 -1.84 17.52
C ASP A 499 -33.86 -1.36 16.11
N THR A 500 -35.12 -1.61 15.76
CA THR A 500 -35.76 -1.54 14.46
C THR A 500 -35.80 -0.10 13.94
N ILE A 501 -35.10 0.19 12.83
CA ILE A 501 -35.38 1.37 12.00
C ILE A 501 -35.41 0.95 10.53
N THR A 502 -36.59 1.11 9.96
CA THR A 502 -36.93 0.90 8.55
C THR A 502 -36.17 1.90 7.67
N THR A 503 -35.15 1.44 6.95
CA THR A 503 -34.56 2.20 5.83
C THR A 503 -34.49 1.29 4.61
N LYS A 504 -35.15 1.72 3.53
CA LYS A 504 -35.11 1.13 2.20
C LYS A 504 -33.66 0.91 1.77
N THR A 505 -33.24 -0.34 1.72
CA THR A 505 -31.96 -0.78 1.17
C THR A 505 -32.07 -0.77 -0.35
N THR A 506 -31.59 0.28 -0.98
CA THR A 506 -31.11 0.22 -2.36
C THR A 506 -29.88 -0.68 -2.36
N THR A 507 -30.00 -1.84 -3.00
CA THR A 507 -28.92 -2.78 -3.27
C THR A 507 -27.88 -2.14 -4.18
N THR A 508 -26.74 -1.70 -3.63
CA THR A 508 -25.55 -1.41 -4.43
C THR A 508 -24.84 -2.72 -4.75
N THR A 509 -25.00 -3.14 -6.00
CA THR A 509 -24.24 -4.16 -6.72
C THR A 509 -22.74 -3.90 -6.66
N THR A 510 -21.96 -4.80 -6.07
CA THR A 510 -20.50 -4.87 -6.31
C THR A 510 -20.25 -5.65 -7.60
N GLY A 511 -20.63 -5.05 -8.73
CA GLY A 511 -20.09 -5.41 -10.02
C GLY A 511 -18.68 -4.82 -10.16
N HIS A 512 -17.82 -5.49 -10.93
CA HIS A 512 -16.63 -4.85 -11.50
C HIS A 512 -17.08 -3.66 -12.35
N ILE A 513 -17.30 -2.50 -11.73
CA ILE A 513 -17.37 -1.25 -12.46
C ILE A 513 -15.96 -1.07 -13.01
N SER A 514 -15.83 -1.16 -14.33
CA SER A 514 -14.80 -0.44 -15.06
C SER A 514 -14.93 1.00 -14.57
N THR A 515 -14.21 1.39 -13.51
CA THR A 515 -14.35 2.73 -12.93
C THR A 515 -14.13 3.70 -14.07
N LYS A 516 -15.21 4.37 -14.42
CA LYS A 516 -15.29 5.35 -15.49
C LYS A 516 -15.33 6.69 -14.76
N TRP A 517 -14.70 7.69 -15.32
CA TRP A 517 -14.77 9.03 -14.76
C TRP A 517 -15.69 9.86 -15.63
N ILE A 518 -16.48 10.71 -14.97
CA ILE A 518 -17.20 11.77 -15.64
C ILE A 518 -16.16 12.62 -16.37
N GLN A 519 -16.33 12.80 -17.68
CA GLN A 519 -15.32 13.48 -18.50
C GLN A 519 -15.22 14.98 -18.20
N VAL A 520 -16.21 15.54 -17.53
CA VAL A 520 -16.27 16.95 -17.12
C VAL A 520 -15.63 17.10 -15.74
N GLY A 521 -14.51 17.79 -15.68
CA GLY A 521 -13.76 18.11 -14.48
C GLY A 521 -14.25 19.36 -13.76
N ILE A 522 -14.07 19.37 -12.45
CA ILE A 522 -14.33 20.50 -11.57
C ILE A 522 -12.99 21.07 -11.12
N THR A 523 -12.75 22.37 -11.33
CA THR A 523 -11.53 23.01 -10.83
C THR A 523 -11.60 23.13 -9.31
N VAL A 524 -10.61 22.56 -8.62
CA VAL A 524 -10.52 22.54 -7.15
C VAL A 524 -9.40 23.43 -6.60
N ALA A 525 -8.46 23.86 -7.45
CA ALA A 525 -7.44 24.84 -7.12
C ALA A 525 -7.01 25.61 -8.38
N GLY A 526 -6.64 26.89 -8.22
CA GLY A 526 -6.18 27.75 -9.33
C GLY A 526 -7.30 28.23 -10.25
N GLU A 527 -8.50 28.46 -9.73
CA GLU A 527 -9.68 28.89 -10.54
C GLU A 527 -9.47 30.20 -11.32
N ASN A 528 -8.50 31.04 -10.92
CA ASN A 528 -8.16 32.30 -11.58
C ASN A 528 -6.95 32.20 -12.53
N GLY A 529 -6.55 30.98 -12.91
CA GLY A 529 -5.52 30.70 -13.89
C GLY A 529 -4.11 31.09 -13.43
N GLN A 530 -3.29 31.50 -14.38
CA GLN A 530 -1.86 31.80 -14.19
C GLN A 530 -1.63 33.03 -13.30
N GLY A 531 -0.77 32.89 -12.29
CA GLY A 531 -0.25 34.00 -11.50
C GLY A 531 0.32 33.57 -10.16
N ASP A 532 0.70 34.53 -9.33
CA ASP A 532 1.34 34.33 -8.02
C ASP A 532 0.42 34.63 -6.82
N GLN A 533 -0.79 35.12 -7.08
CA GLN A 533 -1.81 35.34 -6.05
C GLN A 533 -2.26 34.00 -5.43
N LEU A 534 -2.85 34.04 -4.23
CA LEU A 534 -3.24 32.83 -3.50
C LEU A 534 -4.43 32.06 -4.12
N ASN A 535 -5.16 32.69 -5.04
CA ASN A 535 -6.23 32.10 -5.84
C ASN A 535 -5.77 31.67 -7.26
N GLN A 536 -4.47 31.77 -7.53
CA GLN A 536 -3.82 31.47 -8.81
C GLN A 536 -2.73 30.41 -8.60
N LEU A 537 -2.38 29.72 -9.68
CA LEU A 537 -1.27 28.77 -9.72
C LEU A 537 -0.40 29.06 -10.95
N HIS A 538 0.84 28.64 -10.94
CA HIS A 538 1.74 28.73 -12.08
C HIS A 538 2.48 27.40 -12.24
N TRP A 539 2.12 26.68 -13.31
CA TRP A 539 2.68 25.36 -13.63
C TRP A 539 2.55 24.35 -12.47
N PRO A 540 1.33 24.02 -12.02
CA PRO A 540 1.17 23.08 -10.91
C PRO A 540 1.72 21.70 -11.26
N GLY A 541 2.54 21.14 -10.36
CA GLY A 541 3.19 19.84 -10.47
C GLY A 541 2.46 18.74 -9.67
N MET A 542 3.23 17.74 -9.21
CA MET A 542 2.69 16.63 -8.42
C MET A 542 1.98 17.15 -7.16
N THR A 543 0.79 16.64 -6.88
CA THR A 543 -0.03 17.05 -5.73
C THR A 543 0.01 16.00 -4.62
N TYR A 544 -0.49 16.34 -3.43
CA TYR A 544 -0.83 15.38 -2.38
C TYR A 544 -2.24 15.67 -1.85
N LEU A 545 -3.01 14.62 -1.55
CA LEU A 545 -4.38 14.74 -1.03
C LEU A 545 -4.47 14.12 0.36
N ASP A 546 -4.94 14.92 1.32
CA ASP A 546 -5.35 14.49 2.65
C ASP A 546 -6.87 14.30 2.66
N ASP A 547 -7.31 13.07 2.40
CA ASP A 547 -8.72 12.70 2.33
C ASP A 547 -9.47 12.89 3.65
N ASP A 548 -8.78 12.78 4.79
CA ASP A 548 -9.42 12.93 6.10
C ASP A 548 -9.83 14.38 6.38
N ASN A 549 -9.04 15.31 5.86
CA ASN A 549 -9.26 16.75 6.00
C ASN A 549 -9.81 17.42 4.73
N GLU A 550 -10.13 16.63 3.70
CA GLU A 550 -10.50 17.10 2.35
C GLU A 550 -9.60 18.24 1.86
N THR A 551 -8.29 18.07 2.00
CA THR A 551 -7.30 19.13 1.74
C THR A 551 -6.30 18.68 0.69
N ILE A 552 -6.09 19.51 -0.34
CA ILE A 552 -5.10 19.26 -1.39
C ILE A 552 -3.89 20.17 -1.21
N TYR A 553 -2.71 19.59 -1.32
CA TYR A 553 -1.44 20.30 -1.35
C TYR A 553 -0.92 20.31 -2.78
N VAL A 554 -0.67 21.49 -3.30
CA VAL A 554 -0.26 21.70 -4.69
C VAL A 554 1.16 22.22 -4.71
N VAL A 555 2.02 21.52 -5.45
CA VAL A 555 3.34 22.02 -5.83
C VAL A 555 3.14 23.08 -6.90
N ASP A 556 3.33 24.34 -6.56
CA ASP A 556 3.19 25.49 -7.44
C ASP A 556 4.59 25.82 -7.99
N GLU A 557 5.02 25.03 -8.97
CA GLU A 557 6.42 24.95 -9.45
C GLU A 557 6.94 26.33 -9.89
N GLY A 558 6.16 27.05 -10.68
CA GLY A 558 6.50 28.36 -11.24
C GLY A 558 6.56 29.48 -10.20
N ASN A 559 5.89 29.32 -9.06
CA ASN A 559 5.93 30.26 -7.94
C ASN A 559 6.83 29.80 -6.79
N HIS A 560 7.52 28.67 -6.95
CA HIS A 560 8.51 28.14 -6.01
C HIS A 560 7.96 27.92 -4.60
N ARG A 561 6.76 27.36 -4.51
CA ARG A 561 6.05 27.18 -3.23
C ARG A 561 5.15 25.95 -3.25
N ILE A 562 4.74 25.53 -2.06
CA ILE A 562 3.69 24.53 -1.84
C ILE A 562 2.50 25.24 -1.22
N VAL A 563 1.32 25.04 -1.83
CA VAL A 563 0.08 25.70 -1.42
C VAL A 563 -0.94 24.66 -0.96
N GLU A 564 -1.44 24.83 0.26
CA GLU A 564 -2.57 24.08 0.82
C GLU A 564 -3.90 24.71 0.36
N TRP A 565 -4.82 23.89 -0.14
CA TRP A 565 -6.17 24.26 -0.50
C TRP A 565 -7.16 23.33 0.20
N LYS A 566 -8.05 23.92 1.00
CA LYS A 566 -9.13 23.18 1.67
C LYS A 566 -10.33 23.05 0.75
N SER A 567 -11.10 21.98 0.91
CA SER A 567 -12.40 21.78 0.26
C SER A 567 -13.24 23.06 0.32
N SER A 568 -13.74 23.52 -0.83
CA SER A 568 -14.49 24.77 -1.04
C SER A 568 -13.76 26.11 -0.84
N ALA A 569 -12.47 26.13 -0.53
CA ALA A 569 -11.69 27.36 -0.46
C ALA A 569 -11.47 27.94 -1.86
N LYS A 570 -11.50 29.27 -1.98
CA LYS A 570 -11.19 30.01 -3.23
C LYS A 570 -9.74 30.50 -3.32
N THR A 571 -9.03 30.43 -2.21
CA THR A 571 -7.63 30.84 -2.07
C THR A 571 -6.91 29.80 -1.25
N GLY A 572 -5.70 29.45 -1.64
CA GLY A 572 -4.83 28.59 -0.88
C GLY A 572 -4.01 29.32 0.18
N GLN A 573 -3.30 28.56 0.99
CA GLN A 573 -2.36 29.02 1.99
C GLN A 573 -0.98 28.44 1.69
N VAL A 574 0.06 29.27 1.69
CA VAL A 574 1.43 28.77 1.53
C VAL A 574 1.86 28.02 2.78
N VAL A 575 2.30 26.77 2.62
CA VAL A 575 2.74 25.89 3.73
C VAL A 575 4.22 25.53 3.66
N ALA A 576 4.83 25.64 2.48
CA ALA A 576 6.27 25.54 2.30
C ALA A 576 6.73 26.43 1.14
N GLY A 577 7.94 26.95 1.22
CA GLY A 577 8.41 28.02 0.35
C GLY A 577 7.64 29.33 0.57
N GLY A 578 7.59 30.18 -0.46
CA GLY A 578 6.92 31.49 -0.40
C GLY A 578 7.78 32.66 0.08
N ASN A 579 9.02 32.41 0.49
CA ASN A 579 10.01 33.44 0.83
C ASN A 579 10.86 33.89 -0.37
N GLY A 580 10.28 33.83 -1.57
CA GLY A 580 10.97 34.06 -2.84
C GLY A 580 11.79 32.87 -3.35
N ASN A 581 12.22 32.94 -4.60
CA ASN A 581 13.14 31.98 -5.20
C ASN A 581 14.52 32.10 -4.55
N GLY A 582 15.07 30.99 -4.07
CA GLY A 582 16.45 30.93 -3.62
C GLY A 582 16.83 29.56 -3.06
N ASN A 583 18.01 29.48 -2.47
CA ASN A 583 18.61 28.24 -1.97
C ASN A 583 18.74 28.20 -0.44
N GLN A 584 18.19 29.18 0.27
CA GLN A 584 18.13 29.15 1.74
C GLN A 584 17.24 27.99 2.21
N THR A 585 17.33 27.63 3.50
CA THR A 585 16.61 26.47 4.05
C THR A 585 15.09 26.66 4.12
N ASP A 586 14.63 27.91 4.07
CA ASP A 586 13.24 28.35 4.05
C ASP A 586 12.82 28.88 2.66
N GLN A 587 13.62 28.62 1.62
CA GLN A 587 13.33 28.95 0.23
C GLN A 587 13.33 27.67 -0.61
N LEU A 588 12.55 27.69 -1.69
CA LEU A 588 12.52 26.66 -2.71
C LEU A 588 12.85 27.31 -4.06
N SER A 589 13.34 26.51 -5.01
CA SER A 589 13.53 26.87 -6.40
C SER A 589 12.99 25.74 -7.27
N ARG A 590 11.85 26.04 -7.91
CA ARG A 590 11.14 25.15 -8.84
C ARG A 590 10.95 23.72 -8.29
N PRO A 591 10.19 23.57 -7.20
CA PRO A 591 9.91 22.27 -6.66
C PRO A 591 9.04 21.48 -7.65
N THR A 592 9.34 20.20 -7.87
CA THR A 592 8.64 19.36 -8.88
C THR A 592 7.72 18.32 -8.26
N ALA A 593 8.05 17.86 -7.04
CA ALA A 593 7.29 16.85 -6.33
C ALA A 593 7.33 17.05 -4.81
N MET A 594 6.26 16.59 -4.15
CA MET A 594 6.19 16.49 -2.71
C MET A 594 5.53 15.18 -2.28
N ILE A 595 5.91 14.68 -1.12
CA ILE A 595 5.21 13.61 -0.41
C ILE A 595 5.11 13.97 1.08
N VAL A 596 4.18 13.33 1.80
CA VAL A 596 4.03 13.52 3.25
C VAL A 596 4.68 12.38 4.01
N ASP A 597 5.57 12.74 4.95
CA ASP A 597 6.07 11.83 5.97
C ASP A 597 5.21 11.96 7.23
N ILE A 598 4.27 11.03 7.37
CA ILE A 598 3.30 10.98 8.47
C ILE A 598 4.00 10.74 9.81
N ASN A 599 5.10 9.97 9.82
CA ASN A 599 5.81 9.61 11.06
C ASN A 599 6.51 10.82 11.69
N ASN A 600 7.08 11.69 10.85
CA ASN A 600 7.80 12.89 11.29
C ASN A 600 6.97 14.19 11.22
N ASP A 601 5.73 14.11 10.75
CA ASP A 601 4.83 15.26 10.57
C ASP A 601 5.46 16.35 9.68
N SER A 602 5.94 15.94 8.50
CA SER A 602 6.72 16.79 7.59
C SER A 602 6.40 16.52 6.12
N PHE A 603 6.65 17.51 5.26
CA PHE A 603 6.72 17.33 3.82
C PHE A 603 8.14 16.94 3.40
N ILE A 604 8.25 16.02 2.45
CA ILE A 604 9.51 15.76 1.73
C ILE A 604 9.34 16.36 0.35
N ILE A 605 10.15 17.35 0.02
CA ILE A 605 10.01 18.19 -1.16
C ILE A 605 11.24 18.01 -2.03
N CYS A 606 11.02 17.73 -3.30
CA CYS A 606 12.05 17.78 -4.32
C CYS A 606 12.22 19.24 -4.75
N ASP A 607 13.37 19.82 -4.42
CA ASP A 607 13.74 21.20 -4.71
C ASP A 607 14.72 21.19 -5.89
N SER A 608 14.16 21.01 -7.08
CA SER A 608 14.84 20.48 -8.26
C SER A 608 16.00 21.35 -8.74
N GLU A 609 15.79 22.66 -8.89
CA GLU A 609 16.83 23.60 -9.37
C GLU A 609 17.91 23.87 -8.31
N ASN A 610 17.62 23.60 -7.04
CA ASN A 610 18.61 23.62 -5.97
C ASN A 610 19.34 22.27 -5.81
N LEU A 611 19.07 21.29 -6.67
CA LEU A 611 19.68 19.96 -6.70
C LEU A 611 19.63 19.24 -5.34
N ARG A 612 18.48 19.31 -4.65
CA ARG A 612 18.33 18.77 -3.30
C ARG A 612 16.93 18.27 -2.99
N VAL A 613 16.83 17.43 -1.97
CA VAL A 613 15.56 17.05 -1.34
C VAL A 613 15.53 17.61 0.08
N VAL A 614 14.45 18.31 0.42
CA VAL A 614 14.28 19.03 1.69
C VAL A 614 13.15 18.39 2.48
N GLN A 615 13.37 18.17 3.77
CA GLN A 615 12.35 17.83 4.75
C GLN A 615 11.85 19.11 5.43
N TRP A 616 10.58 19.41 5.24
CA TRP A 616 9.91 20.62 5.73
C TRP A 616 8.90 20.25 6.82
N PHE A 617 9.22 20.54 8.09
CA PHE A 617 8.34 20.22 9.21
C PHE A 617 7.09 21.12 9.22
N ARG A 618 5.93 20.54 9.50
CA ARG A 618 4.66 21.27 9.57
C ARG A 618 4.49 22.04 10.89
N ARG A 619 5.27 21.70 11.91
CA ARG A 619 5.28 22.36 13.22
C ARG A 619 6.52 23.23 13.37
N ASN A 620 6.33 24.41 13.97
CA ASN A 620 7.38 25.42 14.17
C ASN A 620 8.42 25.06 15.24
N ASP A 621 8.36 23.87 15.83
CA ASP A 621 9.33 23.40 16.82
C ASP A 621 10.60 22.80 16.19
N LYS A 622 10.62 22.60 14.86
CA LYS A 622 11.75 22.04 14.12
C LYS A 622 12.04 22.85 12.85
N ASN A 623 13.32 23.14 12.61
CA ASN A 623 13.78 23.78 11.38
C ASN A 623 13.80 22.80 10.20
N GLN A 624 13.62 23.33 8.98
CA GLN A 624 13.75 22.58 7.73
C GLN A 624 15.15 21.95 7.61
N GLN A 625 15.23 20.76 6.99
CA GLN A 625 16.48 20.01 6.85
C GLN A 625 16.70 19.56 5.41
N ILE A 626 17.93 19.71 4.91
CA ILE A 626 18.33 19.10 3.64
C ILE A 626 18.68 17.64 3.93
N ILE A 627 17.92 16.71 3.33
CA ILE A 627 18.10 15.27 3.58
C ILE A 627 18.88 14.58 2.46
N ILE A 628 18.84 15.12 1.24
CA ILE A 628 19.65 14.65 0.11
C ILE A 628 20.17 15.88 -0.65
N SER A 629 21.43 15.85 -1.08
CA SER A 629 22.07 16.92 -1.83
C SER A 629 22.71 16.37 -3.12
N ASN A 630 22.97 17.25 -4.09
CA ASN A 630 23.56 16.93 -5.39
C ASN A 630 22.73 15.89 -6.19
N ILE A 631 21.41 16.09 -6.18
CA ILE A 631 20.43 15.27 -6.89
C ILE A 631 19.50 16.16 -7.69
N HIS A 632 19.47 15.99 -9.02
CA HIS A 632 18.48 16.66 -9.86
C HIS A 632 17.18 15.86 -9.76
N CYS A 633 16.51 15.98 -8.62
CA CYS A 633 15.33 15.19 -8.33
C CYS A 633 14.15 15.63 -9.23
N TYR A 634 13.24 14.71 -9.52
CA TYR A 634 11.97 15.05 -10.17
C TYR A 634 10.77 14.43 -9.46
N GLY A 635 10.81 13.11 -9.25
CA GLY A 635 9.79 12.33 -8.55
C GLY A 635 10.26 11.80 -7.21
N LEU A 636 9.31 11.65 -6.28
CA LEU A 636 9.53 11.14 -4.93
C LEU A 636 8.51 10.03 -4.63
N ALA A 637 8.94 8.98 -3.95
CA ALA A 637 8.07 7.97 -3.36
C ALA A 637 8.66 7.47 -2.04
N MET A 638 7.82 7.05 -1.10
CA MET A 638 8.28 6.48 0.17
C MET A 638 7.56 5.16 0.42
N ASP A 639 8.29 4.14 0.83
CA ASP A 639 7.70 2.84 1.16
C ASP A 639 7.20 2.79 2.62
N ASN A 640 6.56 1.68 2.98
CA ASN A 640 6.00 1.49 4.33
C ASN A 640 7.06 1.42 5.45
N ASN A 641 8.34 1.25 5.12
CA ASN A 641 9.43 1.29 6.10
C ASN A 641 9.98 2.71 6.29
N GLY A 642 9.56 3.67 5.46
CA GLY A 642 10.10 5.02 5.42
C GLY A 642 11.36 5.16 4.55
N ASP A 643 11.69 4.18 3.71
CA ASP A 643 12.78 4.33 2.74
C ASP A 643 12.32 5.27 1.61
N LEU A 644 13.15 6.26 1.27
CA LEU A 644 12.85 7.28 0.26
C LEU A 644 13.41 6.88 -1.10
N TYR A 645 12.59 6.94 -2.13
CA TYR A 645 12.94 6.69 -3.52
C TYR A 645 12.89 8.00 -4.29
N VAL A 646 13.97 8.30 -5.02
CA VAL A 646 14.13 9.56 -5.74
C VAL A 646 14.59 9.29 -7.16
N SER A 647 13.93 9.88 -8.15
CA SER A 647 14.37 9.86 -9.54
C SER A 647 15.31 11.03 -9.77
N ASP A 648 16.46 10.74 -10.37
CA ASP A 648 17.43 11.74 -10.79
C ASP A 648 17.38 11.84 -12.31
N VAL A 649 16.89 12.97 -12.82
CA VAL A 649 16.66 13.15 -14.26
C VAL A 649 17.97 13.28 -15.04
N GLU A 650 19.01 13.86 -14.43
CA GLU A 650 20.34 14.00 -15.05
C GLU A 650 21.10 12.69 -15.06
N LYS A 651 21.05 11.94 -13.95
CA LYS A 651 21.75 10.65 -13.85
C LYS A 651 20.97 9.49 -14.47
N HIS A 652 19.73 9.72 -14.90
CA HIS A 652 18.83 8.72 -15.48
C HIS A 652 18.68 7.46 -14.61
N VAL A 653 18.47 7.66 -13.30
CA VAL A 653 18.34 6.58 -12.30
C VAL A 653 17.20 6.84 -11.35
N VAL A 654 16.73 5.77 -10.72
CA VAL A 654 16.00 5.85 -9.45
C VAL A 654 16.86 5.26 -8.34
N SER A 655 17.05 6.04 -7.28
CA SER A 655 17.85 5.65 -6.12
C SER A 655 16.99 5.57 -4.85
N ARG A 656 17.21 4.52 -4.06
CA ARG A 656 16.61 4.35 -2.73
C ARG A 656 17.57 4.78 -1.63
N TRP A 657 17.07 5.53 -0.65
CA TRP A 657 17.77 6.04 0.51
C TRP A 657 17.09 5.57 1.78
N LYS A 658 17.84 4.98 2.71
CA LYS A 658 17.34 4.73 4.05
C LYS A 658 17.58 5.95 4.94
N GLN A 659 16.83 6.04 6.03
CA GLN A 659 17.02 7.11 6.99
C GLN A 659 18.46 7.13 7.52
N GLY A 660 19.17 8.25 7.31
CA GLY A 660 20.56 8.45 7.74
C GLY A 660 21.62 7.98 6.75
N ASP A 661 21.24 7.39 5.61
CA ASP A 661 22.18 7.05 4.56
C ASP A 661 22.82 8.30 3.95
N LYS A 662 24.11 8.22 3.63
CA LYS A 662 24.85 9.30 2.93
C LYS A 662 24.81 9.16 1.41
N ASN A 663 24.51 7.97 0.90
CA ASN A 663 24.46 7.66 -0.51
C ASN A 663 23.25 6.76 -0.80
N GLY A 664 22.53 7.03 -1.89
CA GLY A 664 21.45 6.19 -2.36
C GLY A 664 21.95 4.94 -3.08
N ILE A 665 21.13 3.89 -3.06
CA ILE A 665 21.34 2.66 -3.83
C ILE A 665 20.49 2.73 -5.09
N ILE A 666 21.11 2.58 -6.26
CA ILE A 666 20.38 2.53 -7.53
C ILE A 666 19.49 1.27 -7.56
N VAL A 667 18.20 1.48 -7.76
CA VAL A 667 17.18 0.42 -7.84
C VAL A 667 16.57 0.28 -9.24
N ALA A 668 16.69 1.30 -10.10
CA ALA A 668 16.34 1.25 -11.51
C ALA A 668 17.25 2.18 -12.34
N GLY A 669 17.54 1.79 -13.58
CA GLY A 669 18.41 2.54 -14.51
C GLY A 669 19.92 2.41 -14.22
N GLY A 670 20.70 3.39 -14.66
CA GLY A 670 22.09 3.59 -14.24
C GLY A 670 23.18 2.98 -15.12
N ASN A 671 22.84 2.50 -16.32
CA ASN A 671 23.82 1.98 -17.26
C ASN A 671 24.15 3.00 -18.36
N ASN A 672 23.15 3.53 -19.09
CA ASN A 672 23.26 4.63 -20.06
C ASN A 672 21.89 5.28 -20.30
N GLN A 673 21.90 6.35 -21.09
CA GLN A 673 20.74 7.03 -21.67
C GLN A 673 20.29 6.32 -22.95
N SER A 674 19.46 5.27 -22.86
CA SER A 674 18.86 4.63 -24.03
C SER A 674 17.51 3.98 -23.73
N ASN A 675 16.91 3.34 -24.74
CA ASN A 675 15.63 2.65 -24.65
C ASN A 675 15.75 1.17 -24.19
N LYS A 676 16.94 0.69 -23.80
CA LYS A 676 17.09 -0.68 -23.27
C LYS A 676 16.33 -0.86 -21.96
N LEU A 677 15.95 -2.09 -21.64
CA LEU A 677 15.13 -2.39 -20.44
C LEU A 677 15.91 -2.32 -19.12
N ASN A 678 17.23 -2.18 -19.14
CA ASN A 678 18.06 -1.90 -17.97
C ASN A 678 18.48 -0.42 -17.86
N GLU A 679 17.92 0.44 -18.72
CA GLU A 679 18.29 1.83 -18.89
C GLU A 679 17.03 2.71 -18.83
N LEU A 680 17.21 3.96 -18.44
CA LEU A 680 16.17 4.97 -18.34
C LEU A 680 16.64 6.22 -19.08
N TYR A 681 15.70 7.06 -19.47
CA TYR A 681 15.96 8.35 -20.08
C TYR A 681 14.99 9.40 -19.53
N HIS A 682 15.52 10.25 -18.66
CA HIS A 682 14.77 11.28 -17.93
C HIS A 682 13.62 10.70 -17.08
N PRO A 683 13.93 9.87 -16.07
CA PRO A 683 12.92 9.27 -15.20
C PRO A 683 12.24 10.34 -14.34
N THR A 684 10.92 10.39 -14.38
CA THR A 684 10.13 11.40 -13.66
C THR A 684 9.39 10.77 -12.48
N SER A 685 8.10 10.50 -12.60
CA SER A 685 7.29 9.93 -11.52
C SER A 685 7.71 8.51 -11.16
N ILE A 686 7.61 8.21 -9.86
CA ILE A 686 7.91 6.90 -9.27
C ILE A 686 6.71 6.43 -8.46
N PHE A 687 6.40 5.14 -8.55
CA PHE A 687 5.50 4.46 -7.62
C PHE A 687 6.17 3.19 -7.09
N VAL A 688 6.02 2.92 -5.80
CA VAL A 688 6.58 1.72 -5.15
C VAL A 688 5.43 0.88 -4.61
N ASP A 689 5.33 -0.37 -5.06
CA ASP A 689 4.29 -1.30 -4.58
C ASP A 689 4.69 -2.00 -3.27
N GLN A 690 3.75 -2.73 -2.67
CA GLN A 690 3.96 -3.45 -1.40
C GLN A 690 5.03 -4.55 -1.49
N ASP A 691 5.34 -5.03 -2.70
CA ASP A 691 6.40 -6.00 -2.97
C ASP A 691 7.77 -5.31 -3.22
N TYR A 692 7.86 -4.00 -3.01
CA TYR A 692 9.01 -3.15 -3.29
C TYR A 692 9.42 -3.13 -4.77
N SER A 693 8.48 -3.40 -5.67
CA SER A 693 8.68 -3.14 -7.10
C SER A 693 8.54 -1.66 -7.38
N VAL A 694 9.38 -1.15 -8.26
CA VAL A 694 9.46 0.28 -8.59
C VAL A 694 8.94 0.49 -10.01
N TYR A 695 7.88 1.27 -10.14
CA TYR A 695 7.36 1.74 -11.41
C TYR A 695 7.96 3.11 -11.71
N VAL A 696 8.44 3.32 -12.93
CA VAL A 696 9.12 4.56 -13.33
C VAL A 696 8.53 5.07 -14.65
N CYS A 697 8.15 6.35 -14.67
CA CYS A 697 7.83 7.08 -15.89
C CYS A 697 9.15 7.37 -16.60
N ASP A 698 9.40 6.69 -17.71
CA ASP A 698 10.60 6.83 -18.52
C ASP A 698 10.30 7.82 -19.65
N MET A 699 10.24 9.10 -19.26
CA MET A 699 9.56 10.17 -20.01
C MET A 699 10.02 10.24 -21.47
N TRP A 700 11.32 10.35 -21.72
CA TRP A 700 11.84 10.52 -23.09
C TRP A 700 12.00 9.21 -23.84
N ASN A 701 11.71 8.07 -23.22
CA ASN A 701 11.48 6.79 -23.90
C ASN A 701 9.99 6.49 -24.11
N HIS A 702 9.09 7.42 -23.75
CA HIS A 702 7.66 7.35 -24.01
C HIS A 702 6.98 6.10 -23.42
N ARG A 703 7.40 5.68 -22.23
CA ARG A 703 6.92 4.43 -21.61
C ARG A 703 6.88 4.49 -20.10
N VAL A 704 6.18 3.52 -19.50
CA VAL A 704 6.26 3.23 -18.07
C VAL A 704 6.83 1.85 -17.87
N VAL A 705 7.82 1.73 -16.98
CA VAL A 705 8.56 0.49 -16.78
C VAL A 705 8.55 0.11 -15.30
N LYS A 706 8.24 -1.16 -15.02
CA LYS A 706 8.24 -1.78 -13.70
C LYS A 706 9.52 -2.59 -13.48
N TRP A 707 10.28 -2.27 -12.44
CA TRP A 707 11.36 -3.11 -11.92
C TRP A 707 10.87 -3.90 -10.71
N LEU A 708 10.98 -5.23 -10.78
CA LEU A 708 10.80 -6.06 -9.59
C LEU A 708 11.95 -5.82 -8.60
N LYS A 709 11.72 -6.07 -7.31
CA LYS A 709 12.75 -5.92 -6.27
C LYS A 709 14.03 -6.66 -6.66
N ASN A 710 15.16 -5.93 -6.66
CA ASN A 710 16.49 -6.42 -7.04
C ASN A 710 16.67 -6.85 -8.52
N ALA A 711 15.67 -6.61 -9.38
CA ALA A 711 15.81 -6.89 -10.81
C ALA A 711 16.85 -5.98 -11.47
N LYS A 712 17.52 -6.50 -12.49
CA LYS A 712 18.48 -5.73 -13.31
C LYS A 712 17.85 -5.12 -14.56
N VAL A 713 16.70 -5.65 -14.97
CA VAL A 713 15.92 -5.21 -16.13
C VAL A 713 14.49 -4.95 -15.69
N GLY A 714 13.87 -3.96 -16.31
CA GLY A 714 12.48 -3.59 -16.12
C GLY A 714 11.57 -4.26 -17.15
N ILE A 715 10.28 -4.18 -16.89
CA ILE A 715 9.20 -4.69 -17.72
C ILE A 715 8.33 -3.50 -18.13
N VAL A 716 8.13 -3.29 -19.43
CA VAL A 716 7.25 -2.21 -19.90
C VAL A 716 5.80 -2.56 -19.55
N VAL A 717 5.12 -1.66 -18.85
CA VAL A 717 3.73 -1.83 -18.39
C VAL A 717 2.77 -0.83 -19.02
N ALA A 718 3.27 0.23 -19.67
CA ALA A 718 2.50 1.14 -20.51
C ALA A 718 3.40 1.78 -21.59
N GLY A 719 2.82 2.20 -22.71
CA GLY A 719 3.58 2.81 -23.83
C GLY A 719 4.49 1.83 -24.56
N VAL A 720 4.04 0.59 -24.78
CA VAL A 720 4.86 -0.48 -25.37
C VAL A 720 5.34 -0.20 -26.79
N ASP A 721 4.60 0.61 -27.54
CA ASP A 721 4.94 0.95 -28.93
C ASP A 721 5.60 2.34 -29.02
N GLY A 722 6.11 2.87 -27.90
CA GLY A 722 6.85 4.14 -27.83
C GLY A 722 5.99 5.38 -28.10
N ILE A 723 6.58 6.36 -28.80
CA ILE A 723 5.96 7.66 -29.07
C ILE A 723 4.75 7.56 -30.01
N GLY A 724 3.64 8.19 -29.64
CA GLY A 724 2.48 8.37 -30.52
C GLY A 724 1.16 8.56 -29.76
N THR A 725 0.05 8.56 -30.50
CA THR A 725 -1.30 8.85 -29.98
C THR A 725 -2.18 7.59 -29.87
N SER A 726 -1.72 6.44 -30.35
CA SER A 726 -2.48 5.19 -30.30
C SER A 726 -2.70 4.69 -28.87
N VAL A 727 -3.62 3.75 -28.67
CA VAL A 727 -3.92 3.17 -27.34
C VAL A 727 -2.74 2.44 -26.69
N ARG A 728 -1.73 2.05 -27.47
CA ARG A 728 -0.50 1.38 -26.99
C ARG A 728 0.71 2.31 -26.87
N GLN A 729 0.54 3.58 -27.25
CA GLN A 729 1.60 4.58 -27.32
C GLN A 729 1.36 5.67 -26.27
N LEU A 730 2.44 6.32 -25.88
CA LEU A 730 2.44 7.50 -25.00
C LEU A 730 3.30 8.58 -25.65
N ASP A 731 3.17 9.82 -25.21
CA ASP A 731 4.07 10.90 -25.56
C ASP A 731 4.52 11.63 -24.29
N ASN A 732 5.80 11.44 -23.93
CA ASN A 732 6.45 12.07 -22.79
C ASN A 732 5.70 11.88 -21.45
N PRO A 733 5.34 10.65 -21.05
CA PRO A 733 4.58 10.43 -19.82
C PRO A 733 5.35 10.95 -18.60
N ILE A 734 4.71 11.79 -17.80
CA ILE A 734 5.40 12.54 -16.74
C ILE A 734 4.98 12.15 -15.32
N ALA A 735 3.73 11.71 -15.17
CA ALA A 735 3.16 11.26 -13.90
C ALA A 735 2.43 9.93 -14.06
N MET A 736 2.44 9.14 -12.98
CA MET A 736 1.63 7.94 -12.90
C MET A 736 1.12 7.73 -11.48
N ILE A 737 0.01 6.99 -11.37
CA ILE A 737 -0.44 6.37 -10.14
C ILE A 737 -0.86 4.93 -10.44
N VAL A 738 -0.71 4.07 -9.43
CA VAL A 738 -1.15 2.68 -9.51
C VAL A 738 -2.29 2.48 -8.52
N ASP A 739 -3.42 2.00 -8.99
CA ASP A 739 -4.60 1.80 -8.13
C ASP A 739 -4.48 0.53 -7.26
N ARG A 740 -5.44 0.34 -6.35
CA ARG A 740 -5.48 -0.84 -5.44
C ARG A 740 -5.56 -2.19 -6.17
N PHE A 741 -6.03 -2.19 -7.41
CA PHE A 741 -6.10 -3.38 -8.26
C PHE A 741 -4.82 -3.57 -9.08
N GLY A 742 -3.87 -2.62 -8.97
CA GLY A 742 -2.60 -2.60 -9.64
C GLY A 742 -2.61 -2.07 -11.07
N ASN A 743 -3.71 -1.44 -11.50
CA ASN A 743 -3.81 -0.80 -12.81
C ASN A 743 -2.99 0.49 -12.81
N VAL A 744 -2.32 0.79 -13.92
CA VAL A 744 -1.43 1.94 -14.07
C VAL A 744 -2.18 3.05 -14.79
N CYS A 745 -2.41 4.17 -14.12
CA CYS A 745 -2.91 5.40 -14.73
C CYS A 745 -1.73 6.34 -14.99
N VAL A 746 -1.64 6.89 -16.21
CA VAL A 746 -0.51 7.65 -16.69
C VAL A 746 -1.00 8.98 -17.24
N ALA A 747 -0.35 10.06 -16.83
CA ALA A 747 -0.50 11.37 -17.45
C ALA A 747 0.33 11.38 -18.73
N ASP A 748 -0.36 11.22 -19.85
CA ASP A 748 0.21 11.21 -21.19
C ASP A 748 0.40 12.68 -21.64
N PHE A 749 1.42 13.31 -21.06
CA PHE A 749 1.65 14.75 -21.03
C PHE A 749 1.59 15.40 -22.42
N GLY A 750 2.30 14.85 -23.40
CA GLY A 750 2.37 15.36 -24.77
C GLY A 750 1.05 15.22 -25.53
N ASN A 751 0.25 14.21 -25.18
CA ASN A 751 -1.05 13.96 -25.79
C ASN A 751 -2.23 14.58 -25.02
N HIS A 752 -1.97 15.32 -23.93
CA HIS A 752 -2.99 16.04 -23.16
C HIS A 752 -4.14 15.16 -22.65
N ARG A 753 -3.82 13.95 -22.18
CA ARG A 753 -4.82 12.96 -21.75
C ARG A 753 -4.30 12.12 -20.60
N ILE A 754 -5.23 11.47 -19.90
CA ILE A 754 -4.93 10.46 -18.89
C ILE A 754 -5.31 9.09 -19.44
N MET A 755 -4.37 8.16 -19.38
CA MET A 755 -4.52 6.81 -19.92
C MET A 755 -4.42 5.78 -18.80
N ARG A 756 -5.19 4.70 -18.87
CA ARG A 756 -5.19 3.59 -17.89
C ARG A 756 -4.89 2.25 -18.54
N TRP A 757 -3.94 1.50 -17.97
CA TRP A 757 -3.60 0.12 -18.31
C TRP A 757 -3.99 -0.81 -17.18
N LEU A 758 -4.65 -1.93 -17.49
CA LEU A 758 -5.09 -2.90 -16.49
C LEU A 758 -3.95 -3.85 -16.07
N LYS A 759 -3.91 -4.24 -14.80
CA LYS A 759 -2.99 -5.28 -14.30
C LYS A 759 -3.40 -6.63 -14.87
N SER A 760 -2.43 -7.43 -15.33
CA SER A 760 -2.64 -8.83 -15.74
C SER A 760 -3.51 -9.05 -16.97
N THR A 761 -3.26 -8.32 -18.06
CA THR A 761 -3.74 -8.73 -19.36
C THR A 761 -2.58 -9.02 -20.30
N ASP A 762 -2.66 -10.09 -21.10
CA ASP A 762 -1.87 -10.27 -22.35
C ASP A 762 -2.13 -9.12 -23.36
N TYR A 763 -3.02 -8.20 -22.99
CA TYR A 763 -3.39 -6.96 -23.64
C TYR A 763 -2.59 -5.80 -23.02
N ILE A 764 -1.78 -5.12 -23.83
CA ILE A 764 -0.97 -3.96 -23.38
C ILE A 764 -1.52 -2.64 -23.94
N GLU A 765 -2.82 -2.62 -24.22
CA GLU A 765 -3.52 -1.43 -24.69
C GLU A 765 -4.07 -0.65 -23.51
N GLY A 766 -3.83 0.66 -23.53
CA GLY A 766 -4.40 1.61 -22.59
C GLY A 766 -5.75 2.12 -23.06
N ARG A 767 -6.49 2.73 -22.14
CA ARG A 767 -7.74 3.43 -22.45
C ARG A 767 -7.65 4.85 -21.95
N ILE A 768 -8.14 5.80 -22.75
CA ILE A 768 -8.31 7.18 -22.31
C ILE A 768 -9.39 7.17 -21.23
N ILE A 769 -9.06 7.70 -20.05
CA ILE A 769 -10.01 7.80 -18.94
C ILE A 769 -10.48 9.24 -18.71
N VAL A 770 -9.65 10.24 -19.04
CA VAL A 770 -9.95 11.67 -18.96
C VAL A 770 -9.12 12.42 -20.00
N GLY A 771 -9.66 13.50 -20.57
CA GLY A 771 -8.98 14.33 -21.56
C GLY A 771 -8.96 13.70 -22.95
N GLY A 772 -8.06 14.17 -23.82
CA GLY A 772 -8.03 13.76 -25.23
C GLY A 772 -9.04 14.49 -26.14
N ASN A 773 -9.80 15.45 -25.60
CA ASN A 773 -10.74 16.31 -26.35
C ASN A 773 -10.07 17.60 -26.86
N GLY A 774 -8.78 17.52 -27.22
CA GLY A 774 -7.96 18.66 -27.59
C GLY A 774 -7.38 19.43 -26.40
N VAL A 775 -6.38 20.26 -26.70
CA VAL A 775 -5.72 21.13 -25.72
C VAL A 775 -6.60 22.35 -25.42
N GLY A 776 -6.77 22.69 -24.14
CA GLY A 776 -7.52 23.88 -23.75
C GLY A 776 -7.93 23.93 -22.28
N ASN A 777 -8.69 24.96 -21.94
CA ASN A 777 -9.15 25.26 -20.58
C ASN A 777 -10.61 24.83 -20.31
N GLY A 778 -11.24 24.11 -21.25
CA GLY A 778 -12.55 23.50 -21.03
C GLY A 778 -12.56 22.51 -19.86
N PRO A 779 -13.72 22.19 -19.28
CA PRO A 779 -13.80 21.25 -18.16
C PRO A 779 -13.51 19.80 -18.58
N ASP A 780 -13.63 19.45 -19.86
CA ASP A 780 -13.29 18.14 -20.43
C ASP A 780 -11.96 18.15 -21.21
N GLN A 781 -11.20 19.24 -21.08
CA GLN A 781 -9.91 19.45 -21.72
C GLN A 781 -8.80 19.53 -20.68
N LEU A 782 -7.63 19.07 -21.07
CA LEU A 782 -6.39 19.14 -20.30
C LEU A 782 -5.31 19.80 -21.16
N GLN A 783 -4.33 20.41 -20.50
CA GLN A 783 -3.14 20.95 -21.12
C GLN A 783 -1.91 20.52 -20.32
N TRP A 784 -1.19 19.55 -20.90
CA TRP A 784 0.06 19.01 -20.33
C TRP A 784 -0.11 18.46 -18.90
N PRO A 785 -0.99 17.49 -18.64
CA PRO A 785 -1.25 17.01 -17.29
C PRO A 785 0.03 16.46 -16.62
N SER A 786 0.32 16.90 -15.39
CA SER A 786 1.62 16.72 -14.72
C SER A 786 1.58 15.96 -13.39
N GLY A 787 0.40 15.74 -12.82
CA GLY A 787 0.24 15.10 -11.52
C GLY A 787 -1.10 14.38 -11.44
N LEU A 788 -1.14 13.24 -10.76
CA LEU A 788 -2.32 12.40 -10.62
C LEU A 788 -2.48 11.91 -9.19
N LEU A 789 -3.72 11.88 -8.68
CA LEU A 789 -4.07 11.28 -7.39
C LEU A 789 -5.49 10.72 -7.43
N PHE A 790 -5.74 9.71 -6.59
CA PHE A 790 -7.10 9.25 -6.28
C PHE A 790 -7.47 9.65 -4.86
N ASP A 791 -8.73 10.03 -4.65
CA ASP A 791 -9.33 10.03 -3.31
C ASP A 791 -9.87 8.64 -2.93
N ARG A 792 -10.26 8.46 -1.67
CA ARG A 792 -10.90 7.25 -1.15
C ARG A 792 -12.18 6.83 -1.87
N LYS A 793 -12.79 7.72 -2.66
CA LYS A 793 -13.99 7.44 -3.48
C LYS A 793 -13.61 7.10 -4.93
N ASP A 794 -12.33 6.92 -5.23
CA ASP A 794 -11.77 6.68 -6.57
C ASP A 794 -11.99 7.85 -7.55
N ASN A 795 -12.27 9.08 -7.07
CA ASN A 795 -12.27 10.28 -7.93
C ASN A 795 -10.83 10.64 -8.31
N LEU A 796 -10.62 11.07 -9.56
CA LEU A 796 -9.31 11.40 -10.09
C LEU A 796 -9.02 12.90 -9.97
N TYR A 797 -7.91 13.26 -9.35
CA TYR A 797 -7.39 14.63 -9.34
C TYR A 797 -6.22 14.71 -10.33
N VAL A 798 -6.23 15.75 -11.15
CA VAL A 798 -5.24 15.99 -12.20
C VAL A 798 -4.66 17.39 -12.05
N SER A 799 -3.35 17.49 -11.89
CA SER A 799 -2.63 18.77 -12.05
C SER A 799 -2.55 19.09 -13.53
N ASP A 800 -3.26 20.13 -13.94
CA ASP A 800 -3.38 20.59 -15.33
C ASP A 800 -2.32 21.69 -15.55
N TYR A 801 -1.08 21.26 -15.81
CA TYR A 801 0.13 22.10 -15.76
C TYR A 801 0.01 23.38 -16.60
N GLY A 802 -0.38 23.25 -17.87
CA GLY A 802 -0.54 24.38 -18.78
C GLY A 802 -1.87 25.11 -18.61
N GLY A 803 -2.88 24.44 -18.05
CA GLY A 803 -4.13 25.07 -17.62
C GLY A 803 -4.02 25.84 -16.31
N HIS A 804 -2.88 25.73 -15.62
CA HIS A 804 -2.57 26.41 -14.36
C HIS A 804 -3.60 26.18 -13.25
N ARG A 805 -4.09 24.94 -13.15
CA ARG A 805 -5.15 24.56 -12.22
C ARG A 805 -5.02 23.10 -11.79
N VAL A 806 -5.80 22.71 -10.79
CA VAL A 806 -6.04 21.29 -10.47
C VAL A 806 -7.50 20.98 -10.72
N GLN A 807 -7.77 19.93 -11.48
CA GLN A 807 -9.11 19.46 -11.81
C GLN A 807 -9.42 18.14 -11.10
N LYS A 808 -10.65 18.00 -10.61
CA LYS A 808 -11.22 16.78 -10.05
C LYS A 808 -12.24 16.21 -11.01
N PHE A 809 -12.12 14.92 -11.31
CA PHE A 809 -13.05 14.14 -12.12
C PHE A 809 -13.72 13.11 -11.22
N ASP A 810 -15.03 13.24 -11.06
CA ASP A 810 -15.79 12.32 -10.23
C ASP A 810 -15.92 10.95 -10.91
N VAL A 811 -15.89 9.89 -10.11
CA VAL A 811 -16.18 8.54 -10.59
C VAL A 811 -17.65 8.47 -11.01
N ASP A 812 -17.89 7.91 -12.19
CA ASP A 812 -19.22 7.59 -12.70
C ASP A 812 -19.74 6.36 -11.96
N LEU A 813 -20.76 6.57 -11.13
CA LEU A 813 -21.37 5.54 -10.29
C LEU A 813 -22.51 4.78 -11.00
N ASN A 814 -22.81 5.12 -12.26
CA ASN A 814 -23.91 4.55 -13.04
C ASN A 814 -23.48 3.41 -13.97
#